data_AF-A0A956F6J8-F1
#
_entry.id   AF-A0A956F6J8-F1
#
_cell.length_a   1.000
_cell.length_b   1.000
_cell.length_c   1.000
_cell.angle_alpha   90.00
_cell.angle_beta   90.00
_cell.angle_gamma   90.00
#
_symmetry.space_group_name_H-M   'P 1'
#
loop_
_entity.id
_entity.type
_entity.pdbx_description
1 polymer ?
#
loop_
_entity_poly.entity_id
_entity_poly.type
_entity_poly.pdbx_seq_one_letter_code
_entity_poly.pdbx_strand_id
1 'polypeptide(L)'
;MNAEQIEARLYELDRDELVRLITQANAEYWDDHAPTLPDPLYDRLVERLRTLDPDAAILSNMGPQAPSGPLLDADEAVRLPPEERFGHAVRHARPMLSLDKAYSAEEVQAWAEKLEGDMIVMPKLDGIACSIRYDAQGRLELAATRGSGTEGEDITANVLEIGSVPAQLPPGHGPVEVRGEIFMRLSVFQRFKDEFSNPRNLAAGAIRNKDRAKARAFSLSFGPYDIIEDGLRSEREKVARLAELGIPSVDCVFVDREGIARAFDDLSRRRAELDYEIDGVVYRADRVDEQERLGATAHHPRFAIAYKFQGDSGETTLHDVDWGVSRTGTITPMAMLEPIELSGAMISRAGLHNLNVFRALGLTKGAKVEVTRRGGVIPHVERVVTPGPGGQAFEIPEQCPACGSPAVIRQKRDGEFLQCSRPEQCVVARLRELEHFAKVVDIQGFGPKIVAAVSEAGHLSTPADYYRLRLEDLVKLERLAERSAQNLLDQVAAHRTIPLPVFLESLGVDHLGPQNAQLIAGELRSLAAIRSVQRERLMEVKGIKEAIADAIIDGIAARRAMIDELLKEVTVPDEAAPVAPAEGTAPGPLAGRSFVFTGTLEALDRKAAQKRVQALGGETPSGVSKGLSVLVVGAGKGAKSSKQKKVETLVEEGATIEIMSEQDFLAMVEAAEKGTAEKGT
;
A
#
# COMPACT_ATOMS: atom_id res chain seq x y z
N MET A 1 9.40 9.36 3.24
CA MET A 1 9.83 9.77 1.89
C MET A 1 8.74 10.65 1.31
N ASN A 2 9.06 11.65 0.51
CA ASN A 2 7.99 12.42 -0.16
C ASN A 2 7.46 11.64 -1.39
N ALA A 3 6.30 12.04 -1.92
CA ALA A 3 5.65 11.34 -3.03
C ALA A 3 6.58 11.18 -4.26
N GLU A 4 7.32 12.22 -4.64
CA GLU A 4 8.28 12.16 -5.76
C GLU A 4 9.37 11.10 -5.56
N GLN A 5 9.90 10.96 -4.34
CA GLN A 5 10.91 9.96 -4.00
C GLN A 5 10.35 8.54 -3.97
N ILE A 6 9.12 8.37 -3.48
CA ILE A 6 8.42 7.08 -3.45
C ILE A 6 8.16 6.62 -4.88
N GLU A 7 7.75 7.53 -5.75
CA GLU A 7 7.43 7.20 -7.12
C GLU A 7 8.65 6.95 -8.00
N ALA A 8 9.71 7.75 -7.85
CA ALA A 8 10.99 7.52 -8.55
C ALA A 8 11.58 6.13 -8.24
N ARG A 9 11.24 5.57 -7.08
CA ARG A 9 11.69 4.25 -6.62
C ARG A 9 10.61 3.18 -6.70
N LEU A 10 9.41 3.48 -7.21
CA LEU A 10 8.23 2.61 -7.10
C LEU A 10 8.51 1.12 -7.42
N TYR A 11 9.23 0.86 -8.51
CA TYR A 11 9.53 -0.51 -8.95
C TYR A 11 10.76 -1.13 -8.26
N GLU A 12 11.57 -0.30 -7.60
CA GLU A 12 12.69 -0.66 -6.74
C GLU A 12 12.26 -0.93 -5.30
N LEU A 13 11.07 -0.46 -4.90
CA LEU A 13 10.49 -0.70 -3.58
C LEU A 13 10.13 -2.18 -3.42
N ASP A 14 10.47 -2.69 -2.25
CA ASP A 14 10.26 -4.08 -1.92
C ASP A 14 8.92 -4.39 -1.27
N ARG A 15 8.61 -5.67 -1.07
CA ARG A 15 7.33 -6.11 -0.50
C ARG A 15 7.03 -5.46 0.86
N ASP A 16 7.99 -5.37 1.77
CA ASP A 16 7.75 -4.82 3.11
C ASP A 16 7.79 -3.29 3.13
N GLU A 17 8.60 -2.66 2.28
CA GLU A 17 8.53 -1.22 2.00
C GLU A 17 7.19 -0.81 1.42
N LEU A 18 6.69 -1.55 0.43
CA LEU A 18 5.37 -1.33 -0.15
C LEU A 18 4.29 -1.54 0.91
N VAL A 19 4.37 -2.61 1.71
CA VAL A 19 3.44 -2.82 2.83
C VAL A 19 3.50 -1.64 3.80
N ARG A 20 4.68 -1.18 4.23
CA ARG A 20 4.83 -0.03 5.15
C ARG A 20 4.31 1.26 4.54
N LEU A 21 4.63 1.56 3.29
CA LEU A 21 4.21 2.78 2.60
C LEU A 21 2.71 2.77 2.34
N ILE A 22 2.14 1.63 1.96
CA ILE A 22 0.68 1.47 1.82
C ILE A 22 0.01 1.55 3.19
N THR A 23 0.61 0.98 4.24
CA THR A 23 0.08 1.06 5.61
C THR A 23 0.11 2.50 6.13
N GLN A 24 1.20 3.22 5.91
CA GLN A 24 1.34 4.62 6.30
C GLN A 24 0.44 5.51 5.45
N ALA A 25 0.38 5.32 4.14
CA ALA A 25 -0.55 6.05 3.29
C ALA A 25 -2.00 5.77 3.67
N ASN A 26 -2.32 4.53 4.06
CA ASN A 26 -3.62 4.19 4.62
C ASN A 26 -3.87 4.94 5.92
N ALA A 27 -2.93 4.97 6.86
CA ALA A 27 -3.08 5.74 8.09
C ALA A 27 -3.25 7.25 7.81
N GLU A 28 -2.43 7.83 6.94
CA GLU A 28 -2.50 9.27 6.61
C GLU A 28 -3.81 9.63 5.88
N TYR A 29 -4.28 8.75 5.00
CA TYR A 29 -5.50 8.94 4.22
C TYR A 29 -6.75 8.69 5.05
N TRP A 30 -6.74 7.63 5.86
CA TRP A 30 -7.90 7.15 6.57
C TRP A 30 -7.99 7.65 8.01
N ASP A 31 -6.88 7.80 8.72
CA ASP A 31 -6.85 8.10 10.15
C ASP A 31 -6.45 9.57 10.41
N ASP A 32 -5.41 10.07 9.74
CA ASP A 32 -4.90 11.43 9.94
C ASP A 32 -5.60 12.49 9.05
N HIS A 33 -6.32 12.06 8.02
CA HIS A 33 -6.98 12.92 7.01
C HIS A 33 -6.05 13.96 6.35
N ALA A 34 -4.77 13.63 6.25
CA ALA A 34 -3.72 14.47 5.70
C ALA A 34 -2.81 13.63 4.79
N PRO A 35 -3.35 13.03 3.72
CA PRO A 35 -2.58 12.14 2.85
C PRO A 35 -1.38 12.88 2.24
N THR A 36 -0.16 12.40 2.51
CA THR A 36 1.05 12.94 1.89
C THR A 36 1.37 12.28 0.54
N LEU A 37 0.77 11.11 0.31
CA LEU A 37 0.81 10.32 -0.91
C LEU A 37 -0.45 10.55 -1.72
N PRO A 38 -0.37 11.05 -2.96
CA PRO A 38 -1.58 11.21 -3.74
C PRO A 38 -2.04 9.90 -4.38
N ASP A 39 -3.36 9.77 -4.52
CA ASP A 39 -4.08 8.49 -4.71
C ASP A 39 -3.51 7.55 -5.77
N PRO A 40 -3.00 8.03 -6.92
CA PRO A 40 -2.59 7.09 -7.97
C PRO A 40 -1.10 6.71 -7.94
N LEU A 41 -0.31 7.37 -7.10
CA LEU A 41 0.93 6.78 -6.62
C LEU A 41 0.60 5.67 -5.62
N TYR A 42 -0.35 5.91 -4.72
CA TYR A 42 -0.88 4.87 -3.84
C TYR A 42 -1.41 3.67 -4.62
N ASP A 43 -2.19 3.89 -5.68
CA ASP A 43 -2.71 2.81 -6.54
C ASP A 43 -1.60 2.01 -7.20
N ARG A 44 -0.54 2.70 -7.65
CA ARG A 44 0.64 2.04 -8.22
C ARG A 44 1.46 1.28 -7.18
N LEU A 45 1.57 1.77 -5.95
CA LEU A 45 2.19 1.03 -4.84
C LEU A 45 1.41 -0.25 -4.56
N VAL A 46 0.08 -0.16 -4.49
CA VAL A 46 -0.81 -1.30 -4.26
C VAL A 46 -0.73 -2.31 -5.39
N GLU A 47 -0.73 -1.86 -6.65
CA GLU A 47 -0.61 -2.75 -7.81
C GLU A 47 0.78 -3.41 -7.88
N ARG A 48 1.82 -2.66 -7.55
CA ARG A 48 3.18 -3.20 -7.43
C ARG A 48 3.26 -4.24 -6.33
N LEU A 49 2.67 -4.00 -5.17
CA LEU A 49 2.59 -4.96 -4.08
C LEU A 49 1.81 -6.20 -4.51
N ARG A 50 0.67 -6.04 -5.18
CA ARG A 50 -0.15 -7.14 -5.71
C ARG A 50 0.61 -8.00 -6.71
N THR A 51 1.51 -7.40 -7.50
CA THR A 51 2.40 -8.12 -8.42
C THR A 51 3.48 -8.93 -7.67
N LEU A 52 3.97 -8.43 -6.53
CA LEU A 52 5.07 -9.04 -5.77
C LEU A 52 4.59 -10.08 -4.74
N ASP A 53 3.50 -9.78 -4.05
CA ASP A 53 2.88 -10.62 -3.03
C ASP A 53 1.35 -10.42 -3.05
N PRO A 54 0.63 -11.16 -3.92
CA PRO A 54 -0.82 -11.04 -4.06
C PRO A 54 -1.60 -11.44 -2.79
N ASP A 55 -0.96 -12.15 -1.86
CA ASP A 55 -1.55 -12.59 -0.58
C ASP A 55 -1.16 -11.68 0.59
N ALA A 56 -0.52 -10.53 0.34
CA ALA A 56 -0.11 -9.60 1.38
C ALA A 56 -1.30 -9.10 2.20
N ALA A 57 -1.24 -9.26 3.53
CA ALA A 57 -2.35 -8.96 4.44
C ALA A 57 -2.87 -7.52 4.35
N ILE A 58 -2.00 -6.56 4.01
CA ILE A 58 -2.40 -5.15 3.82
C ILE A 58 -3.27 -4.93 2.59
N LEU A 59 -3.14 -5.76 1.55
CA LEU A 59 -4.04 -5.69 0.39
C LEU A 59 -5.46 -6.07 0.81
N SER A 60 -5.59 -6.97 1.79
CA SER A 60 -6.86 -7.40 2.41
C SER A 60 -7.41 -6.37 3.40
N ASN A 61 -6.61 -5.39 3.78
CA ASN A 61 -6.87 -4.43 4.83
C ASN A 61 -6.46 -3.02 4.35
N MET A 62 -7.14 -2.56 3.30
CA MET A 62 -6.82 -1.32 2.56
C MET A 62 -7.45 -0.06 3.17
N GLY A 63 -7.82 -0.09 4.45
CA GLY A 63 -8.57 0.97 5.12
C GLY A 63 -7.95 1.46 6.43
N PRO A 64 -8.70 2.22 7.26
CA PRO A 64 -8.26 2.69 8.57
C PRO A 64 -7.52 1.63 9.38
N GLN A 65 -6.46 2.02 10.11
CA GLN A 65 -5.91 1.16 11.15
C GLN A 65 -7.04 0.79 12.13
N ALA A 66 -7.06 -0.46 12.61
CA ALA A 66 -8.09 -0.88 13.57
C ALA A 66 -8.08 0.09 14.77
N PRO A 67 -9.21 0.72 15.11
CA PRO A 67 -9.22 1.78 16.11
C PRO A 67 -8.72 1.24 17.45
N SER A 68 -8.02 2.10 18.20
CA SER A 68 -7.36 1.79 19.47
C SER A 68 -8.29 1.35 20.63
N GLY A 69 -9.59 1.23 20.38
CA GLY A 69 -10.59 0.74 21.34
C GLY A 69 -10.75 -0.78 21.32
N PRO A 70 -11.46 -1.36 22.31
CA PRO A 70 -11.80 -2.78 22.28
C PRO A 70 -12.61 -3.09 21.01
N LEU A 71 -12.25 -4.18 20.32
CA LEU A 71 -13.06 -4.70 19.23
C LEU A 71 -14.40 -5.17 19.79
N LEU A 72 -15.49 -4.56 19.33
CA LEU A 72 -16.84 -4.96 19.66
C LEU A 72 -17.44 -5.67 18.44
N ASP A 73 -18.06 -6.83 18.66
CA ASP A 73 -18.96 -7.36 17.64
C ASP A 73 -20.16 -6.42 17.50
N ALA A 74 -20.72 -6.30 16.29
CA ALA A 74 -21.78 -5.32 16.01
C ALA A 74 -22.98 -5.46 16.97
N ASP A 75 -23.35 -6.69 17.36
CA ASP A 75 -24.45 -6.95 18.28
C ASP A 75 -24.10 -6.66 19.75
N GLU A 76 -22.81 -6.56 20.08
CA GLU A 76 -22.32 -6.09 21.38
C GLU A 76 -22.26 -4.57 21.41
N ALA A 77 -21.83 -3.94 20.31
CA ALA A 77 -21.78 -2.49 20.16
C ALA A 77 -23.16 -1.84 20.37
N VAL A 78 -24.23 -2.43 19.81
CA VAL A 78 -25.60 -1.91 19.94
C VAL A 78 -26.10 -1.88 21.40
N ARG A 79 -25.45 -2.58 22.34
CA ARG A 79 -25.82 -2.57 23.78
C ARG A 79 -25.33 -1.34 24.53
N LEU A 80 -24.42 -0.57 23.94
CA LEU A 80 -23.89 0.67 24.50
C LEU A 80 -24.52 1.90 23.82
N PRO A 81 -24.76 3.01 24.56
CA PRO A 81 -25.17 4.28 23.96
C PRO A 81 -24.20 4.71 22.85
N PRO A 82 -24.68 5.27 21.72
CA PRO A 82 -23.83 5.70 20.60
C PRO A 82 -22.66 6.60 21.01
N GLU A 83 -22.82 7.45 22.02
CA GLU A 83 -21.79 8.34 22.54
C GLU A 83 -20.65 7.61 23.26
N GLU A 84 -20.96 6.49 23.93
CA GLU A 84 -19.99 5.70 24.71
C GLU A 84 -19.14 4.77 23.84
N ARG A 85 -19.62 4.45 22.64
CA ARG A 85 -18.92 3.60 21.66
C ARG A 85 -18.37 4.35 20.46
N PHE A 86 -18.53 5.66 20.41
CA PHE A 86 -18.03 6.48 19.31
C PHE A 86 -16.52 6.29 19.12
N GLY A 87 -16.11 5.89 17.92
CA GLY A 87 -14.72 5.59 17.56
C GLY A 87 -14.22 4.20 18.00
N HIS A 88 -15.07 3.33 18.55
CA HIS A 88 -14.70 1.93 18.82
C HIS A 88 -14.67 1.11 17.53
N ALA A 89 -13.87 0.02 17.54
CA ALA A 89 -13.82 -0.92 16.42
C ALA A 89 -15.10 -1.75 16.38
N VAL A 90 -15.73 -1.84 15.21
CA VAL A 90 -16.92 -2.66 14.99
C VAL A 90 -16.71 -3.58 13.81
N ARG A 91 -16.92 -4.89 14.01
CA ARG A 91 -16.85 -5.87 12.93
C ARG A 91 -18.08 -5.77 12.02
N HIS A 92 -17.85 -5.66 10.72
CA HIS A 92 -18.91 -5.68 9.71
C HIS A 92 -19.48 -7.09 9.54
N ALA A 93 -20.82 -7.21 9.48
CA ALA A 93 -21.49 -8.50 9.29
C ALA A 93 -21.19 -9.11 7.90
N ARG A 94 -21.16 -8.27 6.87
CA ARG A 94 -20.65 -8.61 5.53
C ARG A 94 -19.46 -7.69 5.21
N PRO A 95 -18.34 -8.17 4.65
CA PRO A 95 -17.20 -7.30 4.34
C PRO A 95 -17.57 -6.15 3.40
N MET A 96 -16.99 -4.97 3.64
CA MET A 96 -17.03 -3.80 2.75
C MET A 96 -15.76 -3.78 1.91
N LEU A 97 -15.81 -4.38 0.71
CA LEU A 97 -14.67 -4.48 -0.18
C LEU A 97 -14.42 -3.17 -0.96
N SER A 98 -13.20 -3.03 -1.48
CA SER A 98 -12.88 -1.96 -2.44
C SER A 98 -13.35 -2.37 -3.85
N LEU A 99 -13.37 -1.42 -4.79
CA LEU A 99 -13.59 -1.71 -6.21
C LEU A 99 -12.26 -1.92 -6.94
N ASP A 100 -12.29 -2.75 -7.98
CA ASP A 100 -11.22 -2.79 -8.99
C ASP A 100 -11.27 -1.53 -9.87
N LYS A 101 -10.16 -1.17 -10.50
CA LYS A 101 -10.00 0.11 -11.20
C LYS A 101 -9.74 -0.10 -12.68
N ALA A 102 -10.48 0.63 -13.50
CA ALA A 102 -10.18 0.81 -14.92
C ALA A 102 -9.66 2.23 -15.16
N TYR A 103 -8.70 2.34 -16.07
CA TYR A 103 -8.12 3.57 -16.58
C TYR A 103 -8.28 3.68 -18.10
N SER A 104 -9.03 2.80 -18.74
CA SER A 104 -9.38 2.96 -20.15
C SER A 104 -10.78 2.41 -20.44
N ALA A 105 -11.37 2.87 -21.53
CA ALA A 105 -12.66 2.36 -21.99
C ALA A 105 -12.56 0.89 -22.39
N GLU A 106 -11.42 0.47 -22.93
CA GLU A 106 -11.13 -0.90 -23.33
C GLU A 106 -11.12 -1.84 -22.12
N GLU A 107 -10.59 -1.40 -20.98
CA GLU A 107 -10.59 -2.18 -19.73
C GLU A 107 -12.02 -2.39 -19.20
N VAL A 108 -12.86 -1.36 -19.24
CA VAL A 108 -14.28 -1.46 -18.86
C VAL A 108 -15.02 -2.40 -19.83
N GLN A 109 -14.75 -2.31 -21.12
CA GLN A 109 -15.37 -3.17 -22.12
C GLN A 109 -14.98 -4.64 -21.91
N ALA A 110 -13.70 -4.92 -21.68
CA ALA A 110 -13.19 -6.27 -21.40
C ALA A 110 -13.73 -6.85 -20.09
N TRP A 111 -14.01 -5.99 -19.09
CA TRP A 111 -14.75 -6.39 -17.89
C TRP A 111 -16.20 -6.73 -18.23
N ALA A 112 -16.89 -5.88 -19.00
CA ALA A 112 -18.29 -6.07 -19.36
C ALA A 112 -18.54 -7.30 -20.24
N GLU A 113 -17.56 -7.72 -21.03
CA GLU A 113 -17.62 -8.95 -21.83
C GLU A 113 -17.85 -10.21 -20.99
N LYS A 114 -17.46 -10.19 -19.71
CA LYS A 114 -17.57 -11.32 -18.78
C LYS A 114 -18.96 -11.42 -18.11
N LEU A 115 -19.80 -10.39 -18.26
CA LEU A 115 -21.10 -10.25 -17.60
C LEU A 115 -22.25 -10.75 -18.47
N GLU A 116 -23.23 -11.43 -17.88
CA GLU A 116 -24.50 -11.74 -18.52
C GLU A 116 -25.59 -10.74 -18.09
N GLY A 117 -26.13 -9.98 -19.05
CA GLY A 117 -27.24 -9.04 -18.83
C GLY A 117 -26.82 -7.57 -18.68
N ASP A 118 -27.74 -6.79 -18.12
CA ASP A 118 -27.61 -5.34 -17.93
C ASP A 118 -26.68 -4.98 -16.76
N MET A 119 -26.26 -3.73 -16.74
CA MET A 119 -25.46 -3.13 -15.67
C MET A 119 -26.16 -1.88 -15.12
N ILE A 120 -25.87 -1.58 -13.86
CA ILE A 120 -26.13 -0.27 -13.27
C ILE A 120 -24.84 0.57 -13.31
N VAL A 121 -25.00 1.84 -13.64
CA VAL A 121 -23.92 2.83 -13.70
C VAL A 121 -24.25 3.96 -12.72
N MET A 122 -23.30 4.28 -11.85
CA MET A 122 -23.45 5.28 -10.78
C MET A 122 -22.23 6.20 -10.72
N PRO A 123 -22.39 7.47 -10.30
CA PRO A 123 -21.25 8.33 -9.98
C PRO A 123 -20.43 7.71 -8.85
N LYS A 124 -19.11 7.73 -8.99
CA LYS A 124 -18.21 7.36 -7.89
C LYS A 124 -18.05 8.57 -6.98
N LEU A 125 -18.86 8.63 -5.92
CA LEU A 125 -18.81 9.71 -4.94
C LEU A 125 -17.44 9.79 -4.28
N ASP A 126 -16.94 11.01 -4.13
CA ASP A 126 -15.68 11.29 -3.45
C ASP A 126 -15.94 11.65 -1.98
N GLY A 127 -15.96 10.63 -1.12
CA GLY A 127 -16.27 10.78 0.30
C GLY A 127 -15.73 9.64 1.16
N ILE A 128 -16.52 9.20 2.15
CA ILE A 128 -16.16 8.11 3.05
C ILE A 128 -17.26 7.06 3.04
N ALA A 129 -16.89 5.83 2.69
CA ALA A 129 -17.79 4.70 2.75
C ALA A 129 -18.30 4.47 4.18
N CYS A 130 -19.62 4.36 4.29
CA CYS A 130 -20.35 4.15 5.54
C CYS A 130 -21.38 3.03 5.36
N SER A 131 -21.47 2.16 6.36
CA SER A 131 -22.55 1.19 6.53
C SER A 131 -23.49 1.67 7.63
N ILE A 132 -24.81 1.60 7.40
CA ILE A 132 -25.85 2.00 8.34
C ILE A 132 -26.81 0.82 8.53
N ARG A 133 -26.89 0.28 9.74
CA ARG A 133 -27.78 -0.80 10.13
C ARG A 133 -29.01 -0.27 10.85
N TYR A 134 -30.15 -0.81 10.45
CA TYR A 134 -31.44 -0.60 11.09
C TYR A 134 -31.94 -1.89 11.71
N ASP A 135 -32.47 -1.79 12.93
CA ASP A 135 -33.02 -2.93 13.66
C ASP A 135 -34.36 -3.41 13.07
N ALA A 136 -34.93 -4.49 13.61
CA ALA A 136 -36.20 -5.05 13.16
C ALA A 136 -37.40 -4.08 13.32
N GLN A 137 -37.27 -3.02 14.11
CA GLN A 137 -38.26 -1.96 14.23
C GLN A 137 -37.95 -0.75 13.34
N GLY A 138 -36.87 -0.81 12.55
CA GLY A 138 -36.43 0.24 11.64
C GLY A 138 -35.67 1.37 12.32
N ARG A 139 -35.24 1.24 13.58
CA ARG A 139 -34.40 2.28 14.23
C ARG A 139 -32.95 2.13 13.79
N LEU A 140 -32.28 3.24 13.52
CA LEU A 140 -30.84 3.26 13.28
C LEU A 140 -30.11 2.78 14.53
N GLU A 141 -29.52 1.59 14.47
CA GLU A 141 -28.86 0.95 15.62
C GLU A 141 -27.33 1.07 15.56
N LEU A 142 -26.75 1.18 14.36
CA LEU A 142 -25.31 1.24 14.17
C LEU A 142 -24.99 1.92 12.84
N ALA A 143 -24.03 2.85 12.85
CA ALA A 143 -23.35 3.30 11.65
C ALA A 143 -21.85 3.18 11.81
N ALA A 144 -21.17 2.60 10.82
CA ALA A 144 -19.75 2.34 10.87
C ALA A 144 -19.04 2.76 9.59
N THR A 145 -17.82 3.29 9.73
CA THR A 145 -16.94 3.53 8.58
C THR A 145 -16.50 2.21 7.96
N ARG A 146 -15.97 2.24 6.74
CA ARG A 146 -15.42 1.02 6.11
C ARG A 146 -14.33 0.36 6.95
N GLY A 147 -13.42 1.14 7.53
CA GLY A 147 -12.22 0.58 8.16
C GLY A 147 -11.46 -0.34 7.21
N SER A 148 -10.88 -1.40 7.76
CA SER A 148 -10.18 -2.47 7.03
C SER A 148 -11.00 -3.16 5.94
N GLY A 149 -12.32 -2.92 5.91
CA GLY A 149 -13.30 -3.64 5.12
C GLY A 149 -13.97 -4.76 5.92
N THR A 150 -13.31 -5.31 6.93
CA THR A 150 -13.91 -6.29 7.87
C THR A 150 -14.25 -5.67 9.22
N GLU A 151 -13.56 -4.61 9.60
CA GLU A 151 -13.72 -3.88 10.86
C GLU A 151 -13.70 -2.39 10.55
N GLY A 152 -14.68 -1.65 11.05
CA GLY A 152 -14.87 -0.21 10.91
C GLY A 152 -14.81 0.53 12.24
N GLU A 153 -14.97 1.84 12.20
CA GLU A 153 -15.16 2.67 13.40
C GLU A 153 -16.63 3.02 13.57
N ASP A 154 -17.17 2.90 14.79
CA ASP A 154 -18.53 3.35 15.11
C ASP A 154 -18.62 4.88 15.04
N ILE A 155 -19.45 5.36 14.12
CA ILE A 155 -19.75 6.77 13.90
C ILE A 155 -21.25 7.07 14.06
N THR A 156 -21.99 6.18 14.73
CA THR A 156 -23.45 6.25 14.92
C THR A 156 -23.89 7.61 15.44
N ALA A 157 -23.20 8.14 16.46
CA ALA A 157 -23.53 9.42 17.07
C ALA A 157 -23.46 10.61 16.09
N ASN A 158 -22.49 10.60 15.16
CA ASN A 158 -22.34 11.68 14.18
C ASN A 158 -23.22 11.46 12.95
N VAL A 159 -23.46 10.22 12.54
CA VAL A 159 -24.36 9.89 11.42
C VAL A 159 -25.81 10.29 11.73
N LEU A 160 -26.24 10.21 12.99
CA LEU A 160 -27.55 10.71 13.43
C LEU A 160 -27.76 12.22 13.21
N GLU A 161 -26.69 13.00 13.03
CA GLU A 161 -26.78 14.44 12.72
C GLU A 161 -26.91 14.73 11.21
N ILE A 162 -26.73 13.72 10.35
CA ILE A 162 -26.82 13.85 8.89
C ILE A 162 -28.29 13.87 8.50
N GLY A 163 -28.79 15.03 8.06
CA GLY A 163 -30.21 15.21 7.75
C GLY A 163 -30.76 14.32 6.62
N SER A 164 -29.90 13.79 5.73
CA SER A 164 -30.30 12.85 4.68
C SER A 164 -30.37 11.39 5.16
N VAL A 165 -29.99 11.10 6.41
CA VAL A 165 -30.06 9.76 7.01
C VAL A 165 -31.26 9.72 7.96
N PRO A 166 -32.29 8.90 7.71
CA PRO A 166 -33.40 8.78 8.64
C PRO A 166 -32.97 8.05 9.92
N ALA A 167 -33.24 8.62 11.10
CA ALA A 167 -33.00 7.90 12.36
C ALA A 167 -33.97 6.72 12.58
N GLN A 168 -35.10 6.73 11.87
CA GLN A 168 -36.18 5.75 11.95
C GLN A 168 -36.77 5.54 10.56
N LEU A 169 -36.76 4.30 10.08
CA LEU A 169 -37.42 3.85 8.86
C LEU A 169 -38.93 3.71 9.07
N PRO A 170 -39.72 3.68 7.98
CA PRO A 170 -41.14 3.34 8.06
C PRO A 170 -41.35 1.99 8.78
N PRO A 171 -42.44 1.83 9.56
CA PRO A 171 -42.70 0.60 10.30
C PRO A 171 -42.66 -0.65 9.40
N GLY A 172 -42.02 -1.72 9.88
CA GLY A 172 -41.91 -3.00 9.16
C GLY A 172 -40.86 -3.06 8.05
N HIS A 173 -40.02 -2.04 7.91
CA HIS A 173 -38.98 -1.97 6.87
C HIS A 173 -37.58 -2.34 7.37
N GLY A 174 -37.45 -2.92 8.57
CA GLY A 174 -36.21 -3.48 9.10
C GLY A 174 -36.37 -4.98 9.42
N PRO A 175 -35.27 -5.70 9.68
CA PRO A 175 -33.88 -5.22 9.73
C PRO A 175 -33.26 -5.07 8.34
N VAL A 176 -32.38 -4.07 8.16
CA VAL A 176 -31.71 -3.82 6.89
C VAL A 176 -30.39 -3.08 7.08
N GLU A 177 -29.42 -3.32 6.19
CA GLU A 177 -28.16 -2.57 6.14
C GLU A 177 -28.08 -1.77 4.83
N VAL A 178 -27.88 -0.46 4.94
CA VAL A 178 -27.72 0.46 3.81
C VAL A 178 -26.27 0.90 3.73
N ARG A 179 -25.66 0.78 2.54
CA ARG A 179 -24.28 1.22 2.29
C ARG A 179 -24.26 2.40 1.34
N GLY A 180 -23.38 3.35 1.64
CA GLY A 180 -23.27 4.59 0.90
C GLY A 180 -21.97 5.31 1.18
N GLU A 181 -21.88 6.51 0.63
CA GLU A 181 -20.77 7.42 0.85
C GLU A 181 -21.26 8.63 1.66
N ILE A 182 -20.57 8.95 2.74
CA ILE A 182 -20.72 10.25 3.42
C ILE A 182 -19.84 11.25 2.69
N PHE A 183 -20.42 12.35 2.21
CA PHE A 183 -19.73 13.37 1.44
C PHE A 183 -20.16 14.78 1.86
N MET A 184 -19.39 15.77 1.43
CA MET A 184 -19.72 17.17 1.61
C MET A 184 -20.16 17.78 0.29
N ARG A 185 -21.27 18.52 0.31
CA ARG A 185 -21.71 19.28 -0.86
C ARG A 185 -20.76 20.43 -1.15
N LEU A 186 -20.49 20.69 -2.43
CA LEU A 186 -19.61 21.78 -2.87
C LEU A 186 -20.13 23.15 -2.40
N SER A 187 -21.44 23.37 -2.46
CA SER A 187 -22.12 24.57 -1.96
C SER A 187 -21.90 24.81 -0.46
N VAL A 188 -21.74 23.75 0.33
CA VAL A 188 -21.40 23.82 1.76
C VAL A 188 -19.90 24.07 1.93
N PHE A 189 -19.06 23.36 1.16
CA PHE A 189 -17.61 23.46 1.22
C PHE A 189 -17.08 24.87 0.92
N GLN A 190 -17.78 25.66 0.08
CA GLN A 190 -17.39 27.06 -0.19
C GLN A 190 -17.21 27.91 1.08
N ARG A 191 -17.88 27.57 2.19
CA ARG A 191 -17.75 28.27 3.47
C ARG A 191 -16.42 28.00 4.18
N PHE A 192 -15.71 26.93 3.79
CA PHE A 192 -14.52 26.41 4.44
C PHE A 192 -13.29 26.36 3.51
N LYS A 193 -13.43 26.87 2.28
CA LYS A 193 -12.43 26.76 1.21
C LYS A 193 -11.10 27.44 1.54
N ASP A 194 -11.11 28.46 2.40
CA ASP A 194 -9.90 29.15 2.83
C ASP A 194 -9.10 28.40 3.91
N GLU A 195 -9.74 27.41 4.57
CA GLU A 195 -9.15 26.65 5.69
C GLU A 195 -8.78 25.22 5.30
N PHE A 196 -9.42 24.65 4.27
CA PHE A 196 -9.26 23.25 3.88
C PHE A 196 -9.06 23.10 2.37
N SER A 197 -8.21 22.14 1.98
CA SER A 197 -7.80 21.93 0.59
C SER A 197 -8.81 21.14 -0.25
N ASN A 198 -9.57 20.22 0.34
CA ASN A 198 -10.60 19.45 -0.37
C ASN A 198 -11.83 19.11 0.51
N PRO A 199 -13.01 18.92 -0.10
CA PRO A 199 -14.24 18.47 0.58
C PRO A 199 -14.12 17.09 1.25
N ARG A 200 -13.43 16.13 0.64
CA ARG A 200 -13.29 14.74 1.13
C ARG A 200 -12.63 14.68 2.51
N ASN A 201 -11.47 15.32 2.68
CA ASN A 201 -10.71 15.36 3.92
C ASN A 201 -11.50 16.07 5.01
N LEU A 202 -12.21 17.15 4.66
CA LEU A 202 -13.07 17.84 5.61
C LEU A 202 -14.23 16.96 6.07
N ALA A 203 -14.89 16.24 5.14
CA ALA A 203 -15.92 15.28 5.51
C ALA A 203 -15.37 14.19 6.44
N ALA A 204 -14.13 13.76 6.23
CA ALA A 204 -13.47 12.71 7.00
C ALA A 204 -13.14 13.14 8.43
N GLY A 205 -12.51 14.30 8.58
CA GLY A 205 -12.30 14.89 9.90
C GLY A 205 -13.61 15.23 10.61
N ALA A 206 -14.63 15.69 9.88
CA ALA A 206 -15.91 16.06 10.44
C ALA A 206 -16.67 14.86 11.02
N ILE A 207 -16.76 13.75 10.28
CA ILE A 207 -17.55 12.58 10.72
C ILE A 207 -16.90 11.85 11.90
N ARG A 208 -15.59 11.99 12.10
CA ARG A 208 -14.85 11.42 13.24
C ARG A 208 -14.66 12.39 14.40
N ASN A 209 -15.26 13.58 14.33
CA ASN A 209 -15.10 14.58 15.38
C ASN A 209 -15.84 14.14 16.66
N LYS A 210 -15.13 14.12 17.79
CA LYS A 210 -15.71 13.80 19.11
C LYS A 210 -16.74 14.83 19.58
N ASP A 211 -16.69 16.05 19.04
CA ASP A 211 -17.66 17.10 19.30
C ASP A 211 -18.78 17.07 18.24
N ARG A 212 -19.93 16.49 18.61
CA ARG A 212 -21.11 16.38 17.74
C ARG A 212 -21.61 17.72 17.21
N ALA A 213 -21.51 18.79 18.00
CA ALA A 213 -21.96 20.10 17.56
C ALA A 213 -21.10 20.63 16.40
N LYS A 214 -19.79 20.32 16.42
CA LYS A 214 -18.90 20.62 15.30
C LYS A 214 -19.19 19.75 14.08
N ALA A 215 -19.37 18.44 14.27
CA ALA A 215 -19.73 17.52 13.18
C ALA A 215 -20.99 18.00 12.43
N ARG A 216 -22.02 18.41 13.17
CA ARG A 216 -23.27 18.97 12.62
C ARG A 216 -23.04 20.26 11.82
N ALA A 217 -22.12 21.13 12.23
CA ALA A 217 -21.84 22.39 11.55
C ALA A 217 -21.36 22.19 10.10
N PHE A 218 -20.70 21.06 9.82
CA PHE A 218 -20.21 20.72 8.48
C PHE A 218 -21.31 20.26 7.51
N SER A 219 -22.55 20.05 7.98
CA SER A 219 -23.72 19.75 7.14
C SER A 219 -23.45 18.65 6.10
N LEU A 220 -22.88 17.53 6.55
CA LEU A 220 -22.55 16.39 5.69
C LEU A 220 -23.82 15.79 5.07
N SER A 221 -23.65 15.08 3.95
CA SER A 221 -24.69 14.36 3.24
C SER A 221 -24.31 12.88 3.10
N PHE A 222 -25.30 12.02 2.90
CA PHE A 222 -25.11 10.59 2.66
C PHE A 222 -25.75 10.20 1.33
N GLY A 223 -24.98 9.53 0.46
CA GLY A 223 -25.43 9.02 -0.83
C GLY A 223 -25.40 7.49 -0.83
N PRO A 224 -26.57 6.79 -0.73
CA PRO A 224 -26.59 5.34 -0.74
C PRO A 224 -26.36 4.78 -2.14
N TYR A 225 -25.59 3.70 -2.22
CA TYR A 225 -25.27 2.97 -3.44
C TYR A 225 -25.55 1.46 -3.35
N ASP A 226 -25.87 0.93 -2.17
CA ASP A 226 -26.22 -0.48 -1.99
C ASP A 226 -27.15 -0.67 -0.79
N ILE A 227 -27.86 -1.79 -0.81
CA ILE A 227 -28.71 -2.26 0.28
C ILE A 227 -28.54 -3.76 0.43
N ILE A 228 -28.39 -4.18 1.67
CA ILE A 228 -28.18 -5.56 2.06
C ILE A 228 -29.43 -6.03 2.80
N GLU A 229 -30.26 -6.74 2.03
CA GLU A 229 -31.51 -7.35 2.46
C GLU A 229 -31.68 -8.66 1.68
N ASP A 230 -32.16 -9.70 2.36
CA ASP A 230 -32.34 -11.01 1.72
C ASP A 230 -33.54 -10.98 0.77
N GLY A 231 -33.44 -11.69 -0.36
CA GLY A 231 -34.53 -11.84 -1.33
C GLY A 231 -34.55 -10.84 -2.49
N LEU A 232 -33.71 -9.81 -2.46
CA LEU A 232 -33.50 -8.90 -3.60
C LEU A 232 -32.71 -9.60 -4.71
N ARG A 233 -33.16 -9.44 -5.95
CA ARG A 233 -32.66 -10.19 -7.12
C ARG A 233 -31.92 -9.32 -8.13
N SER A 234 -32.04 -8.00 -8.04
CA SER A 234 -31.36 -7.07 -8.94
C SER A 234 -31.02 -5.73 -8.28
N GLU A 235 -30.09 -4.98 -8.87
CA GLU A 235 -29.78 -3.62 -8.49
C GLU A 235 -30.97 -2.68 -8.74
N ARG A 236 -31.82 -2.98 -9.75
CA ARG A 236 -33.13 -2.31 -9.93
C ARG A 236 -34.03 -2.45 -8.71
N GLU A 237 -34.16 -3.66 -8.16
CA GLU A 237 -34.94 -3.91 -6.95
C GLU A 237 -34.33 -3.22 -5.74
N LYS A 238 -33.00 -3.20 -5.62
CA LYS A 238 -32.28 -2.48 -4.57
C LYS A 238 -32.54 -0.96 -4.61
N VAL A 239 -32.45 -0.35 -5.79
CA VAL A 239 -32.75 1.09 -5.97
C VAL A 239 -34.20 1.40 -5.62
N ALA A 240 -35.14 0.58 -6.07
CA ALA A 240 -36.55 0.72 -5.70
C ALA A 240 -36.75 0.59 -4.18
N ARG A 241 -36.06 -0.38 -3.56
CA ARG A 241 -36.13 -0.61 -2.12
C ARG A 241 -35.59 0.57 -1.31
N LEU A 242 -34.47 1.16 -1.71
CA LEU A 242 -33.93 2.38 -1.09
C LEU A 242 -34.94 3.54 -1.14
N ALA A 243 -35.65 3.69 -2.25
CA ALA A 243 -36.71 4.70 -2.39
C ALA A 243 -37.90 4.43 -1.44
N GLU A 244 -38.31 3.16 -1.24
CA GLU A 244 -39.34 2.79 -0.26
C GLU A 244 -38.93 3.12 1.19
N LEU A 245 -37.64 3.00 1.51
CA LEU A 245 -37.08 3.38 2.81
C LEU A 245 -37.06 4.90 3.04
N GLY A 246 -37.36 5.70 2.00
CA GLY A 246 -37.22 7.16 2.04
C GLY A 246 -35.79 7.65 1.93
N ILE A 247 -34.87 6.80 1.44
CA ILE A 247 -33.45 7.12 1.28
C ILE A 247 -33.13 7.11 -0.23
N PRO A 248 -33.19 8.25 -0.93
CA PRO A 248 -33.00 8.27 -2.38
C PRO A 248 -31.59 7.83 -2.77
N SER A 249 -31.48 6.94 -3.76
CA SER A 249 -30.19 6.54 -4.33
C SER A 249 -29.47 7.69 -4.99
N VAL A 250 -28.15 7.55 -5.14
CA VAL A 250 -27.39 8.40 -6.07
C VAL A 250 -27.94 8.25 -7.50
N ASP A 251 -27.70 9.27 -8.33
CA ASP A 251 -28.09 9.26 -9.75
C ASP A 251 -27.56 8.00 -10.44
N CYS A 252 -28.44 7.07 -10.80
CA CYS A 252 -28.07 5.82 -11.45
C CYS A 252 -28.77 5.65 -12.79
N VAL A 253 -28.09 4.98 -13.73
CA VAL A 253 -28.67 4.58 -15.02
C VAL A 253 -28.44 3.10 -15.26
N PHE A 254 -29.41 2.43 -15.86
CA PHE A 254 -29.29 1.04 -16.28
C PHE A 254 -28.97 0.97 -17.76
N VAL A 255 -27.94 0.22 -18.13
CA VAL A 255 -27.45 0.11 -19.49
C VAL A 255 -27.10 -1.31 -19.86
N ASP A 256 -27.22 -1.62 -21.14
CA ASP A 256 -26.58 -2.78 -21.74
C ASP A 256 -25.11 -2.48 -22.08
N ARG A 257 -24.43 -3.46 -22.70
CA ARG A 257 -23.01 -3.31 -23.09
C ARG A 257 -22.78 -2.18 -24.10
N GLU A 258 -23.75 -1.90 -24.97
CA GLU A 258 -23.62 -0.82 -25.96
C GLU A 258 -23.74 0.57 -25.31
N GLY A 259 -24.48 0.66 -24.19
CA GLY A 259 -24.70 1.89 -23.45
C GLY A 259 -23.55 2.33 -22.52
N ILE A 260 -22.51 1.52 -22.33
CA ILE A 260 -21.40 1.80 -21.38
C ILE A 260 -20.74 3.15 -21.67
N ALA A 261 -20.24 3.36 -22.89
CA ALA A 261 -19.52 4.58 -23.26
C ALA A 261 -20.40 5.82 -23.11
N ARG A 262 -21.66 5.74 -23.55
CA ARG A 262 -22.62 6.85 -23.44
C ARG A 262 -22.89 7.21 -21.98
N ALA A 263 -23.04 6.22 -21.10
CA ALA A 263 -23.28 6.48 -19.68
C ALA A 263 -22.08 7.19 -19.01
N PHE A 264 -20.85 6.79 -19.36
CA PHE A 264 -19.65 7.50 -18.92
C PHE A 264 -19.63 8.94 -19.39
N ASP A 265 -19.85 9.18 -20.69
CA ASP A 265 -19.78 10.51 -21.29
C ASP A 265 -20.83 11.46 -20.72
N ASP A 266 -22.05 10.96 -20.50
CA ASP A 266 -23.14 11.77 -19.94
C ASP A 266 -22.87 12.14 -18.47
N LEU A 267 -22.38 11.20 -17.64
CA LEU A 267 -21.97 11.50 -16.26
C LEU A 267 -20.76 12.43 -16.20
N SER A 268 -19.78 12.24 -17.10
CA SER A 268 -18.59 13.08 -17.21
C SER A 268 -18.98 14.52 -17.57
N ARG A 269 -19.92 14.71 -18.50
CA ARG A 269 -20.40 16.03 -18.92
C ARG A 269 -21.15 16.74 -17.80
N ARG A 270 -21.97 16.01 -17.04
CA ARG A 270 -22.75 16.54 -15.92
C ARG A 270 -21.92 16.79 -14.66
N ARG A 271 -20.67 16.31 -14.59
CA ARG A 271 -19.78 16.47 -13.43
C ARG A 271 -19.72 17.89 -12.89
N ALA A 272 -19.63 18.89 -13.79
CA ALA A 272 -19.54 20.31 -13.41
C ALA A 272 -20.85 20.88 -12.84
N GLU A 273 -21.98 20.19 -13.04
CA GLU A 273 -23.31 20.59 -12.57
C GLU A 273 -23.64 19.97 -11.21
N LEU A 274 -22.86 18.98 -10.76
CA LEU A 274 -23.09 18.29 -9.49
C LEU A 274 -22.65 19.17 -8.32
N ASP A 275 -23.46 19.19 -7.27
CA ASP A 275 -23.13 19.86 -6.00
C ASP A 275 -22.26 18.98 -5.09
N TYR A 276 -21.50 18.04 -5.65
CA TYR A 276 -20.62 17.12 -4.93
C TYR A 276 -19.51 16.61 -5.85
N GLU A 277 -18.38 16.22 -5.25
CA GLU A 277 -17.25 15.69 -6.01
C GLU A 277 -17.45 14.22 -6.39
N ILE A 278 -17.00 13.90 -7.59
CA ILE A 278 -16.90 12.53 -8.11
C ILE A 278 -15.52 12.32 -8.72
N ASP A 279 -14.93 11.16 -8.49
CA ASP A 279 -13.60 10.78 -9.00
C ASP A 279 -13.66 9.74 -10.14
N GLY A 280 -14.87 9.36 -10.55
CA GLY A 280 -15.11 8.48 -11.67
C GLY A 280 -16.56 8.00 -11.74
N VAL A 281 -16.73 6.84 -12.36
CA VAL A 281 -18.01 6.15 -12.53
C VAL A 281 -17.86 4.70 -12.09
N VAL A 282 -18.86 4.15 -11.39
CA VAL A 282 -18.92 2.75 -10.98
C VAL A 282 -19.91 2.00 -11.87
N TYR A 283 -19.46 0.88 -12.42
CA TYR A 283 -20.31 -0.10 -13.11
C TYR A 283 -20.50 -1.31 -12.21
N ARG A 284 -21.72 -1.84 -12.13
CA ARG A 284 -22.04 -3.11 -11.46
C ARG A 284 -23.00 -3.95 -12.29
N ALA A 285 -22.88 -5.27 -12.20
CA ALA A 285 -23.87 -6.19 -12.78
C ALA A 285 -25.26 -5.94 -12.14
N ASP A 286 -26.33 -5.82 -12.94
CA ASP A 286 -27.68 -5.58 -12.41
C ASP A 286 -28.20 -6.79 -11.63
N ARG A 287 -28.00 -8.00 -12.16
CA ARG A 287 -28.56 -9.22 -11.56
C ARG A 287 -27.74 -9.74 -10.38
N VAL A 288 -28.38 -10.05 -9.25
CA VAL A 288 -27.72 -10.57 -8.04
C VAL A 288 -27.17 -11.98 -8.25
N ASP A 289 -27.87 -12.84 -8.98
CA ASP A 289 -27.38 -14.19 -9.27
C ASP A 289 -26.13 -14.17 -10.17
N GLU A 290 -26.02 -13.17 -11.04
CA GLU A 290 -24.79 -12.90 -11.81
C GLU A 290 -23.65 -12.38 -10.91
N GLN A 291 -23.95 -11.52 -9.94
CA GLN A 291 -22.98 -11.08 -8.94
C GLN A 291 -22.44 -12.27 -8.13
N GLU A 292 -23.30 -13.19 -7.71
CA GLU A 292 -22.93 -14.41 -6.99
C GLU A 292 -22.09 -15.36 -7.85
N ARG A 293 -22.46 -15.55 -9.14
CA ARG A 293 -21.71 -16.38 -10.10
C ARG A 293 -20.27 -15.89 -10.27
N LEU A 294 -20.10 -14.58 -10.42
CA LEU A 294 -18.78 -13.97 -10.57
C LEU A 294 -18.00 -13.92 -9.26
N GLY A 295 -18.70 -13.73 -8.14
CA GLY A 295 -18.12 -13.67 -6.81
C GLY A 295 -17.18 -12.48 -6.61
N ALA A 296 -16.28 -12.62 -5.64
CA ALA A 296 -15.30 -11.60 -5.28
C ALA A 296 -13.90 -12.20 -5.12
N THR A 297 -12.88 -11.37 -5.27
CA THR A 297 -11.53 -11.66 -4.77
C THR A 297 -11.44 -11.35 -3.28
N ALA A 298 -10.25 -11.49 -2.68
CA ALA A 298 -10.02 -11.06 -1.31
C ALA A 298 -10.18 -9.53 -1.11
N HIS A 299 -10.19 -8.74 -2.19
CA HIS A 299 -10.12 -7.27 -2.12
C HIS A 299 -11.25 -6.55 -2.83
N HIS A 300 -11.80 -7.13 -3.90
CA HIS A 300 -12.82 -6.48 -4.73
C HIS A 300 -13.84 -7.48 -5.32
N PRO A 301 -15.10 -7.06 -5.51
CA PRO A 301 -16.09 -7.84 -6.25
C PRO A 301 -15.72 -7.92 -7.74
N ARG A 302 -15.90 -9.08 -8.37
CA ARG A 302 -15.65 -9.23 -9.82
C ARG A 302 -16.79 -8.67 -10.66
N PHE A 303 -17.96 -8.51 -10.05
CA PHE A 303 -19.17 -7.97 -10.66
C PHE A 303 -19.26 -6.44 -10.62
N ALA A 304 -18.22 -5.73 -10.17
CA ALA A 304 -18.19 -4.27 -10.18
C ALA A 304 -16.80 -3.72 -10.48
N ILE A 305 -16.74 -2.58 -11.18
CA ILE A 305 -15.50 -1.90 -11.55
C ILE A 305 -15.68 -0.39 -11.47
N ALA A 306 -14.64 0.33 -11.04
CA ALA A 306 -14.59 1.78 -11.02
C ALA A 306 -13.76 2.29 -12.20
N TYR A 307 -14.39 3.02 -13.12
CA TYR A 307 -13.69 3.72 -14.19
C TYR A 307 -13.37 5.15 -13.72
N LYS A 308 -12.10 5.41 -13.40
CA LYS A 308 -11.65 6.73 -12.95
C LYS A 308 -11.59 7.71 -14.11
N PHE A 309 -11.85 8.99 -13.84
CA PHE A 309 -11.52 10.03 -14.80
C PHE A 309 -10.01 10.01 -15.07
N GLN A 310 -9.60 10.16 -16.33
CA GLN A 310 -8.19 10.36 -16.65
C GLN A 310 -7.67 11.58 -15.88
N GLY A 311 -6.46 11.49 -15.33
CA GLY A 311 -5.86 12.60 -14.59
C GLY A 311 -5.80 13.87 -15.45
N ASP A 312 -5.88 15.03 -14.82
CA ASP A 312 -5.86 16.30 -15.55
C ASP A 312 -4.60 16.35 -16.42
N SER A 313 -4.82 16.42 -17.74
CA SER A 313 -3.80 16.78 -18.70
C SER A 313 -3.93 18.25 -19.02
N GLY A 314 -2.80 18.90 -19.23
CA GLY A 314 -2.77 20.28 -19.65
C GLY A 314 -1.63 20.53 -20.60
N GLU A 315 -1.85 21.46 -21.51
CA GLU A 315 -0.81 21.92 -22.43
C GLU A 315 -0.03 23.06 -21.77
N THR A 316 1.28 22.91 -21.68
CA THR A 316 2.16 23.97 -21.22
C THR A 316 3.37 24.12 -22.15
N THR A 317 4.15 25.18 -21.95
CA THR A 317 5.34 25.46 -22.76
C THR A 317 6.57 24.81 -22.12
N LEU A 318 7.35 24.10 -22.93
CA LEU A 318 8.66 23.57 -22.55
C LEU A 318 9.73 24.66 -22.69
N HIS A 319 10.27 25.13 -21.58
CA HIS A 319 11.34 26.13 -21.56
C HIS A 319 12.71 25.53 -21.80
N ASP A 320 13.01 24.46 -21.09
CA ASP A 320 14.33 23.84 -21.11
C ASP A 320 14.29 22.35 -20.71
N VAL A 321 15.43 21.67 -20.83
CA VAL A 321 15.63 20.32 -20.30
C VAL A 321 16.84 20.34 -19.37
N ASP A 322 16.61 20.03 -18.10
CA ASP A 322 17.66 19.87 -17.10
C ASP A 322 18.08 18.40 -16.98
N TRP A 323 19.35 18.15 -16.66
CA TRP A 323 19.93 16.81 -16.60
C TRP A 323 20.41 16.50 -15.18
N GLY A 324 19.59 15.78 -14.43
CA GLY A 324 19.87 15.46 -13.03
C GLY A 324 20.77 14.24 -12.86
N VAL A 325 21.82 14.34 -12.05
CA VAL A 325 22.74 13.22 -11.77
C VAL A 325 22.37 12.51 -10.48
N SER A 326 22.11 11.20 -10.55
CA SER A 326 21.79 10.34 -9.41
C SER A 326 23.03 9.94 -8.59
N ARG A 327 22.79 9.33 -7.43
CA ARG A 327 23.86 8.75 -6.58
C ARG A 327 24.73 7.74 -7.33
N THR A 328 24.13 6.93 -8.21
CA THR A 328 24.85 5.92 -9.01
C THR A 328 25.44 6.52 -10.29
N GLY A 329 25.38 7.85 -10.44
CA GLY A 329 25.82 8.59 -11.61
C GLY A 329 24.87 8.50 -12.80
N THR A 330 23.66 7.94 -12.65
CA THR A 330 22.66 7.95 -13.73
C THR A 330 22.22 9.38 -14.00
N ILE A 331 22.24 9.82 -15.26
CA ILE A 331 21.90 11.18 -15.67
C ILE A 331 20.52 11.13 -16.33
N THR A 332 19.53 11.76 -15.70
CA THR A 332 18.11 11.68 -16.10
C THR A 332 17.63 13.04 -16.61
N PRO A 333 17.00 13.11 -17.79
CA PRO A 333 16.41 14.34 -18.30
C PRO A 333 15.11 14.71 -17.58
N MET A 334 14.93 15.99 -17.28
CA MET A 334 13.73 16.59 -16.72
C MET A 334 13.30 17.78 -17.55
N ALA A 335 12.03 17.82 -17.94
CA ALA A 335 11.42 18.96 -18.61
C ALA A 335 11.23 20.12 -17.62
N MET A 336 11.68 21.30 -18.00
CA MET A 336 11.43 22.57 -17.31
C MET A 336 10.28 23.27 -18.02
N LEU A 337 9.15 23.42 -17.32
CA LEU A 337 7.88 23.82 -17.91
C LEU A 337 7.50 25.22 -17.46
N GLU A 338 6.74 25.94 -18.30
CA GLU A 338 5.93 27.06 -17.84
C GLU A 338 4.96 26.52 -16.77
N PRO A 339 4.88 27.16 -15.59
CA PRO A 339 4.07 26.64 -14.49
C PRO A 339 2.61 26.45 -14.90
N ILE A 340 2.08 25.23 -14.71
CA ILE A 340 0.70 24.87 -15.02
C ILE A 340 0.03 24.21 -13.80
N GLU A 341 -1.20 24.58 -13.51
CA GLU A 341 -1.98 23.95 -12.45
C GLU A 341 -2.67 22.68 -12.98
N LEU A 342 -2.32 21.52 -12.42
CA LEU A 342 -2.93 20.22 -12.76
C LEU A 342 -3.38 19.54 -11.47
N SER A 343 -4.68 19.26 -11.36
CA SER A 343 -5.29 18.65 -10.19
C SER A 343 -4.92 19.37 -8.88
N GLY A 344 -5.03 20.72 -8.88
CA GLY A 344 -4.78 21.58 -7.71
C GLY A 344 -3.32 21.71 -7.28
N ALA A 345 -2.36 21.24 -8.10
CA ALA A 345 -0.93 21.41 -7.85
C ALA A 345 -0.26 22.17 -8.99
N MET A 346 0.61 23.13 -8.65
CA MET A 346 1.43 23.86 -9.61
C MET A 346 2.61 23.01 -10.05
N ILE A 347 2.62 22.66 -11.33
CA ILE A 347 3.65 21.85 -11.98
C ILE A 347 4.59 22.74 -12.78
N SER A 348 5.88 22.73 -12.45
CA SER A 348 6.93 23.45 -13.20
C SER A 348 8.03 22.53 -13.75
N ARG A 349 7.98 21.24 -13.40
CA ARG A 349 8.93 20.22 -13.84
C ARG A 349 8.20 18.93 -14.17
N ALA A 350 8.66 18.18 -15.16
CA ALA A 350 8.12 16.87 -15.51
C ALA A 350 9.22 15.88 -15.90
N GLY A 351 9.04 14.60 -15.55
CA GLY A 351 10.02 13.57 -15.86
C GLY A 351 10.00 13.14 -17.33
N LEU A 352 11.18 12.96 -17.93
CA LEU A 352 11.35 12.45 -19.31
C LEU A 352 11.88 11.01 -19.37
N HIS A 353 11.89 10.32 -18.22
CA HIS A 353 12.28 8.92 -18.02
C HIS A 353 13.73 8.56 -18.41
N ASN A 354 14.00 8.29 -19.69
CA ASN A 354 15.27 7.76 -20.18
C ASN A 354 15.60 8.30 -21.59
N LEU A 355 16.77 7.92 -22.14
CA LEU A 355 17.20 8.46 -23.45
C LEU A 355 16.29 8.00 -24.60
N ASN A 356 15.70 6.81 -24.52
CA ASN A 356 14.77 6.32 -25.54
C ASN A 356 13.52 7.19 -25.59
N VAL A 357 12.90 7.45 -24.44
CA VAL A 357 11.71 8.30 -24.33
C VAL A 357 12.04 9.73 -24.73
N PHE A 358 13.16 10.27 -24.24
CA PHE A 358 13.62 11.60 -24.57
C PHE A 358 13.77 11.82 -26.09
N ARG A 359 14.41 10.88 -26.79
CA ARG A 359 14.57 10.93 -28.25
C ARG A 359 13.24 10.74 -28.98
N ALA A 360 12.39 9.83 -28.50
CA ALA A 360 11.09 9.54 -29.12
C ALA A 360 10.14 10.75 -29.08
N LEU A 361 10.19 11.55 -28.01
CA LEU A 361 9.37 12.75 -27.86
C LEU A 361 9.76 13.88 -28.82
N GLY A 362 10.99 13.90 -29.36
CA GLY A 362 11.40 14.92 -30.33
C GLY A 362 11.30 16.36 -29.80
N LEU A 363 11.66 16.57 -28.53
CA LEU A 363 11.46 17.84 -27.83
C LEU A 363 12.30 18.96 -28.46
N THR A 364 11.66 20.13 -28.63
CA THR A 364 12.29 21.36 -29.13
C THR A 364 12.04 22.51 -28.17
N LYS A 365 12.96 23.47 -28.11
CA LYS A 365 12.85 24.60 -27.18
C LYS A 365 11.63 25.47 -27.48
N GLY A 366 10.82 25.75 -26.46
CA GLY A 366 9.56 26.49 -26.61
C GLY A 366 8.41 25.65 -27.19
N ALA A 367 8.56 24.32 -27.29
CA ALA A 367 7.48 23.45 -27.73
C ALA A 367 6.29 23.50 -26.76
N LYS A 368 5.07 23.40 -27.29
CA LYS A 368 3.90 23.06 -26.48
C LYS A 368 3.89 21.57 -26.24
N VAL A 369 3.85 21.18 -24.98
CA VAL A 369 3.84 19.79 -24.53
C VAL A 369 2.59 19.50 -23.72
N GLU A 370 2.03 18.32 -23.92
CA GLU A 370 0.96 17.81 -23.08
C GLU A 370 1.60 17.16 -21.86
N VAL A 371 1.25 17.68 -20.69
CA VAL A 371 1.72 17.18 -19.40
C VAL A 371 0.55 16.57 -18.70
N THR A 372 0.71 15.31 -18.33
CA THR A 372 -0.32 14.57 -17.61
C THR A 372 0.21 14.24 -16.23
N ARG A 373 -0.64 14.48 -15.24
CA ARG A 373 -0.39 14.01 -13.89
C ARG A 373 -0.97 12.59 -13.80
N ARG A 374 -0.15 11.59 -14.15
CA ARG A 374 -0.63 10.19 -14.22
C ARG A 374 -1.11 9.75 -12.86
N GLY A 375 -2.43 9.59 -12.84
CA GLY A 375 -3.27 9.84 -11.70
C GLY A 375 -2.64 10.74 -10.62
N GLY A 376 -2.83 12.05 -10.68
CA GLY A 376 -2.59 12.97 -9.55
C GLY A 376 -1.18 12.96 -8.90
N VAL A 377 -0.24 12.21 -9.46
CA VAL A 377 1.16 11.90 -9.12
C VAL A 377 2.25 12.80 -9.65
N ILE A 378 3.20 12.12 -10.28
CA ILE A 378 4.23 12.72 -11.08
C ILE A 378 3.67 13.28 -12.38
N PRO A 379 4.05 14.53 -12.70
CA PRO A 379 3.89 15.09 -14.03
C PRO A 379 4.87 14.42 -15.01
N HIS A 380 4.33 13.90 -16.11
CA HIS A 380 5.09 13.38 -17.23
C HIS A 380 4.72 14.11 -18.50
N VAL A 381 5.71 14.30 -19.38
CA VAL A 381 5.44 14.76 -20.75
C VAL A 381 4.96 13.57 -21.56
N GLU A 382 3.71 13.59 -21.99
CA GLU A 382 3.12 12.52 -22.80
C GLU A 382 3.53 12.66 -24.26
N ARG A 383 3.42 13.88 -24.80
CA ARG A 383 3.69 14.17 -26.20
C ARG A 383 3.97 15.65 -26.43
N VAL A 384 4.60 15.92 -27.57
CA VAL A 384 4.67 17.27 -28.14
C VAL A 384 3.36 17.55 -28.88
N VAL A 385 2.66 18.62 -28.48
CA VAL A 385 1.46 19.11 -29.17
C VAL A 385 1.86 19.94 -30.38
N THR A 386 2.80 20.87 -30.18
CA THR A 386 3.32 21.72 -31.24
C THR A 386 4.81 21.92 -31.04
N PRO A 387 5.64 21.67 -32.06
CA PRO A 387 7.08 21.95 -31.98
C PRO A 387 7.35 23.42 -31.67
N GLY A 388 8.47 23.67 -30.99
CA GLY A 388 8.91 25.01 -30.66
C GLY A 388 9.36 25.80 -31.89
N PRO A 389 9.24 27.14 -31.86
CA PRO A 389 9.69 27.99 -32.96
C PRO A 389 11.20 27.81 -33.21
N GLY A 390 11.57 27.59 -34.48
CA GLY A 390 12.96 27.37 -34.89
C GLY A 390 13.43 25.91 -34.83
N GLY A 391 12.64 24.99 -34.26
CA GLY A 391 12.93 23.55 -34.32
C GLY A 391 14.23 23.11 -33.65
N GLN A 392 14.80 23.94 -32.77
CA GLN A 392 16.05 23.62 -32.07
C GLN A 392 15.80 22.48 -31.08
N ALA A 393 16.34 21.30 -31.39
CA ALA A 393 16.30 20.13 -30.53
C ALA A 393 17.22 20.29 -29.32
N PHE A 394 16.87 19.67 -28.20
CA PHE A 394 17.73 19.61 -27.02
C PHE A 394 18.86 18.60 -27.23
N GLU A 395 20.08 19.00 -26.88
CA GLU A 395 21.25 18.13 -26.98
C GLU A 395 21.37 17.21 -25.77
N ILE A 396 21.82 15.98 -26.01
CA ILE A 396 22.18 15.04 -24.93
C ILE A 396 23.59 15.41 -24.48
N PRO A 397 23.82 15.67 -23.18
CA PRO A 397 25.12 16.15 -22.73
C PRO A 397 26.19 15.06 -22.89
N GLU A 398 27.31 15.43 -23.51
CA GLU A 398 28.49 14.56 -23.67
C GLU A 398 29.32 14.45 -22.37
N GLN A 399 29.09 15.39 -21.44
CA GLN A 399 29.76 15.45 -20.14
C GLN A 399 28.72 15.47 -19.01
N CYS A 400 29.09 14.88 -17.89
CA CYS A 400 28.29 14.88 -16.68
C CYS A 400 28.09 16.32 -16.19
N PRO A 401 26.84 16.81 -16.10
CA PRO A 401 26.58 18.22 -15.74
C PRO A 401 27.00 18.54 -14.30
N ALA A 402 27.25 17.52 -13.47
CA ALA A 402 27.70 17.70 -12.09
C ALA A 402 29.23 17.77 -11.92
N CYS A 403 30.02 17.09 -12.75
CA CYS A 403 31.47 16.95 -12.53
C CYS A 403 32.34 17.07 -13.79
N GLY A 404 31.75 17.27 -14.97
CA GLY A 404 32.46 17.40 -16.24
C GLY A 404 33.07 16.11 -16.80
N SER A 405 33.03 14.98 -16.06
CA SER A 405 33.50 13.69 -16.58
C SER A 405 32.66 13.22 -17.77
N PRO A 406 33.19 12.43 -18.72
CA PRO A 406 32.41 11.94 -19.87
C PRO A 406 31.10 11.27 -19.45
N ALA A 407 30.01 11.59 -20.14
CA ALA A 407 28.73 10.91 -20.00
C ALA A 407 28.65 9.78 -21.04
N VAL A 408 28.42 8.55 -20.58
CA VAL A 408 28.41 7.36 -21.42
C VAL A 408 27.02 6.74 -21.44
N ILE A 409 26.60 6.25 -22.60
CA ILE A 409 25.33 5.54 -22.74
C ILE A 409 25.53 4.11 -22.26
N ARG A 410 24.64 3.65 -21.37
CA ARG A 410 24.59 2.28 -20.87
C ARG A 410 23.22 1.70 -21.16
N GLN A 411 23.22 0.48 -21.69
CA GLN A 411 22.00 -0.27 -21.95
C GLN A 411 21.56 -1.01 -20.69
N LYS A 412 20.33 -0.74 -20.25
CA LYS A 412 19.67 -1.44 -19.15
C LYS A 412 18.44 -2.18 -19.70
N ARG A 413 17.79 -2.97 -18.85
CA ARG A 413 16.56 -3.73 -19.19
C ARG A 413 15.47 -2.82 -19.79
N ASP A 414 15.35 -1.59 -19.28
CA ASP A 414 14.27 -0.66 -19.63
C ASP A 414 14.68 0.41 -20.66
N GLY A 415 15.83 0.21 -21.33
CA GLY A 415 16.32 1.11 -22.39
C GLY A 415 17.71 1.68 -22.12
N GLU A 416 18.07 2.70 -22.90
CA GLU A 416 19.33 3.41 -22.78
C GLU A 416 19.25 4.50 -21.73
N PHE A 417 20.23 4.49 -20.83
CA PHE A 417 20.42 5.52 -19.83
C PHE A 417 21.75 6.22 -20.04
N LEU A 418 21.78 7.53 -19.81
CA LEU A 418 23.01 8.27 -19.73
C LEU A 418 23.61 8.07 -18.34
N GLN A 419 24.93 7.88 -18.26
CA GLN A 419 25.61 7.65 -16.98
C GLN A 419 26.94 8.39 -16.94
N CYS A 420 27.25 9.01 -15.81
CA CYS A 420 28.57 9.55 -15.53
C CYS A 420 29.61 8.41 -15.57
N SER A 421 30.71 8.60 -16.31
CA SER A 421 31.79 7.61 -16.39
C SER A 421 32.62 7.45 -15.11
N ARG A 422 32.57 8.45 -14.22
CA ARG A 422 33.32 8.49 -12.96
C ARG A 422 32.44 8.93 -11.78
N PRO A 423 31.38 8.17 -11.45
CA PRO A 423 30.47 8.53 -10.36
C PRO A 423 31.19 8.72 -9.01
N GLU A 424 32.27 7.98 -8.77
CA GLU A 424 33.10 8.05 -7.56
C GLU A 424 33.87 9.38 -7.40
N GLN A 425 34.09 10.11 -8.50
CA GLN A 425 34.72 11.45 -8.49
C GLN A 425 33.67 12.58 -8.61
N CYS A 426 32.40 12.23 -8.77
CA CYS A 426 31.33 13.20 -8.97
C CYS A 426 30.86 13.77 -7.63
N VAL A 427 31.03 15.09 -7.43
CA VAL A 427 30.60 15.80 -6.20
C VAL A 427 29.14 15.53 -5.87
N VAL A 428 28.23 15.60 -6.86
CA VAL A 428 26.80 15.39 -6.62
C VAL A 428 26.49 13.94 -6.27
N ALA A 429 27.16 12.98 -6.93
CA ALA A 429 26.97 11.57 -6.61
C ALA A 429 27.46 11.26 -5.18
N ARG A 430 28.61 11.83 -4.79
CA ARG A 430 29.17 11.73 -3.44
C ARG A 430 28.26 12.35 -2.39
N LEU A 431 27.73 13.56 -2.62
CA LEU A 431 26.78 14.19 -1.71
C LEU A 431 25.52 13.33 -1.52
N ARG A 432 24.96 12.80 -2.61
CA ARG A 432 23.79 11.90 -2.55
C ARG A 432 24.10 10.57 -1.88
N GLU A 433 25.35 10.10 -1.95
CA GLU A 433 25.80 8.92 -1.21
C GLU A 433 25.88 9.19 0.29
N LEU A 434 26.46 10.32 0.69
CA LEU A 434 26.52 10.76 2.08
C LEU A 434 25.11 10.98 2.67
N GLU A 435 24.20 11.58 1.91
CA GLU A 435 22.80 11.76 2.28
C GLU A 435 22.08 10.41 2.43
N HIS A 436 22.30 9.48 1.50
CA HIS A 436 21.73 8.13 1.59
C HIS A 436 22.22 7.40 2.83
N PHE A 437 23.53 7.43 3.10
CA PHE A 437 24.10 6.78 4.27
C PHE A 437 23.48 7.32 5.57
N ALA A 438 23.46 8.65 5.75
CA ALA A 438 22.85 9.27 6.92
C ALA A 438 21.37 8.91 7.06
N LYS A 439 20.62 8.88 5.95
CA LYS A 439 19.20 8.52 5.95
C LYS A 439 18.96 7.05 6.35
N VAL A 440 19.72 6.11 5.79
CA VAL A 440 19.52 4.68 6.05
C VAL A 440 19.96 4.30 7.45
N VAL A 441 21.07 4.86 7.93
CA VAL A 441 21.56 4.65 9.31
C VAL A 441 20.73 5.44 10.34
N ASP A 442 19.80 6.28 9.88
CA ASP A 442 18.90 7.13 10.69
C ASP A 442 19.63 8.23 11.49
N ILE A 443 20.71 8.79 10.93
CA ILE A 443 21.44 9.92 11.50
C ILE A 443 20.67 11.22 11.22
N GLN A 444 19.85 11.64 12.18
CA GLN A 444 18.99 12.81 12.05
C GLN A 444 19.77 14.13 12.01
N GLY A 445 19.20 15.12 11.32
CA GLY A 445 19.72 16.49 11.25
C GLY A 445 20.74 16.75 10.13
N PHE A 446 21.30 15.73 9.49
CA PHE A 446 22.13 15.89 8.28
C PHE A 446 21.28 15.99 7.00
N GLY A 447 20.54 17.10 6.87
CA GLY A 447 19.82 17.40 5.64
C GLY A 447 20.74 17.81 4.47
N PRO A 448 20.24 17.87 3.22
CA PRO A 448 21.07 18.15 2.03
C PRO A 448 21.95 19.39 2.14
N LYS A 449 21.42 20.47 2.73
CA LYS A 449 22.17 21.72 2.94
C LYS A 449 23.35 21.56 3.91
N ILE A 450 23.17 20.78 4.98
CA ILE A 450 24.21 20.57 5.99
C ILE A 450 25.27 19.62 5.43
N VAL A 451 24.86 18.51 4.79
CA VAL A 451 25.78 17.58 4.14
C VAL A 451 26.65 18.31 3.10
N ALA A 452 26.03 19.15 2.26
CA ALA A 452 26.75 19.99 1.30
C ALA A 452 27.75 20.93 2.00
N ALA A 453 27.32 21.69 3.02
CA ALA A 453 28.19 22.63 3.72
C ALA A 453 29.39 21.96 4.42
N VAL A 454 29.18 20.83 5.11
CA VAL A 454 30.25 20.09 5.80
C VAL A 454 31.21 19.46 4.78
N SER A 455 30.69 18.95 3.66
CA SER A 455 31.51 18.42 2.57
C SER A 455 32.33 19.52 1.88
N GLU A 456 31.75 20.69 1.63
CA GLU A 456 32.45 21.86 1.05
C GLU A 456 33.58 22.36 1.96
N ALA A 457 33.38 22.32 3.28
CA ALA A 457 34.42 22.62 4.26
C ALA A 457 35.52 21.54 4.36
N GLY A 458 35.39 20.43 3.61
CA GLY A 458 36.38 19.35 3.56
C GLY A 458 36.32 18.37 4.73
N HIS A 459 35.29 18.44 5.56
CA HIS A 459 35.16 17.62 6.76
C HIS A 459 34.32 16.34 6.55
N LEU A 460 33.62 16.21 5.42
CA LEU A 460 32.76 15.08 5.12
C LEU A 460 32.90 14.66 3.65
N SER A 461 33.71 13.63 3.39
CA SER A 461 33.93 13.10 2.03
C SER A 461 33.45 11.65 1.88
N THR A 462 33.48 10.89 2.96
CA THR A 462 33.08 9.49 3.01
C THR A 462 32.12 9.24 4.18
N PRO A 463 31.32 8.17 4.15
CA PRO A 463 30.47 7.79 5.29
C PRO A 463 31.21 7.65 6.63
N ALA A 464 32.48 7.23 6.63
CA ALA A 464 33.27 7.13 7.86
C ALA A 464 33.53 8.50 8.50
N ASP A 465 33.56 9.57 7.71
CA ASP A 465 33.88 10.91 8.21
C ASP A 465 32.77 11.45 9.12
N TYR A 466 31.52 11.00 9.00
CA TYR A 466 30.45 11.33 9.95
C TYR A 466 30.91 11.09 11.40
N TYR A 467 31.52 9.93 11.65
CA TYR A 467 31.98 9.49 12.97
C TYR A 467 33.27 10.17 13.45
N ARG A 468 33.91 10.97 12.58
CA ARG A 468 35.15 11.71 12.85
C ARG A 468 34.91 13.22 13.01
N LEU A 469 33.70 13.70 12.73
CA LEU A 469 33.33 15.10 12.90
C LEU A 469 33.50 15.54 14.35
N ARG A 470 34.02 16.75 14.55
CA ARG A 470 34.14 17.40 15.85
C ARG A 470 33.29 18.66 15.89
N LEU A 471 33.00 19.14 17.09
CA LEU A 471 32.16 20.33 17.29
C LEU A 471 32.72 21.54 16.55
N GLU A 472 34.05 21.71 16.57
CA GLU A 472 34.75 22.80 15.88
C GLU A 472 34.59 22.76 14.35
N ASP A 473 34.39 21.57 13.77
CA ASP A 473 34.22 21.40 12.32
C ASP A 473 32.80 21.83 11.87
N LEU A 474 31.84 21.83 12.81
CA LEU A 474 30.43 22.18 12.56
C LEU A 474 30.09 23.63 12.93
N VAL A 475 30.63 24.13 14.05
CA VAL A 475 30.33 25.50 14.55
C VAL A 475 30.90 26.59 13.65
N LYS A 476 31.92 26.28 12.84
CA LYS A 476 32.50 27.20 11.85
C LYS A 476 31.63 27.38 10.60
N LEU A 477 30.61 26.54 10.41
CA LEU A 477 29.69 26.67 9.30
C LEU A 477 28.70 27.80 9.61
N GLU A 478 28.61 28.80 8.72
CA GLU A 478 27.59 29.83 8.83
C GLU A 478 26.21 29.16 8.97
N ARG A 479 25.50 29.44 10.08
CA ARG A 479 24.14 28.99 10.46
C ARG A 479 24.02 27.79 11.42
N LEU A 480 25.12 27.25 11.97
CA LEU A 480 25.03 26.20 13.01
C LEU A 480 25.41 26.74 14.39
N ALA A 481 24.42 26.90 15.27
CA ALA A 481 24.66 27.19 16.68
C ALA A 481 25.32 25.98 17.39
N GLU A 482 26.15 26.23 18.41
CA GLU A 482 26.84 25.18 19.18
C GLU A 482 25.92 24.05 19.63
N ARG A 483 24.73 24.39 20.15
CA ARG A 483 23.75 23.39 20.59
C ARG A 483 23.25 22.50 19.46
N SER A 484 23.00 23.08 18.28
CA SER A 484 22.57 22.32 17.11
C SER A 484 23.70 21.44 16.59
N ALA A 485 24.94 21.94 16.57
CA ALA A 485 26.11 21.17 16.20
C ALA A 485 26.35 20.00 17.17
N GLN A 486 26.18 20.20 18.48
CA GLN A 486 26.28 19.13 19.47
C GLN A 486 25.20 18.07 19.25
N ASN A 487 23.96 18.47 19.01
CA ASN A 487 22.88 17.52 18.71
C ASN A 487 23.20 16.63 17.49
N LEU A 488 23.84 17.18 16.45
CA LEU A 488 24.26 16.39 15.28
C LEU A 488 25.33 15.35 15.66
N LEU A 489 26.31 15.72 16.48
CA LEU A 489 27.33 14.78 16.96
C LEU A 489 26.76 13.70 17.86
N ASP A 490 25.79 14.05 18.71
CA ASP A 490 25.10 13.10 19.57
C ASP A 490 24.31 12.09 18.74
N GLN A 491 23.66 12.52 17.65
CA GLN A 491 23.00 11.62 16.70
C GLN A 491 23.99 10.65 16.05
N VAL A 492 25.16 11.13 15.60
CA VAL A 492 26.19 10.23 15.03
C VAL A 492 26.70 9.24 16.09
N ALA A 493 26.95 9.71 17.32
CA ALA A 493 27.46 8.87 18.40
C ALA A 493 26.48 7.75 18.79
N ALA A 494 25.17 8.03 18.76
CA ALA A 494 24.13 7.05 19.03
C ALA A 494 24.10 5.90 18.01
N HIS A 495 24.60 6.12 16.79
CA HIS A 495 24.54 5.17 15.67
C HIS A 495 25.88 4.48 15.36
N ARG A 496 26.73 4.26 16.36
CA ARG A 496 28.00 3.51 16.19
C ARG A 496 27.84 1.99 16.14
N THR A 497 26.67 1.46 16.48
CA THR A 497 26.34 0.05 16.27
C THR A 497 25.24 -0.03 15.23
N ILE A 498 25.57 -0.54 14.04
CA ILE A 498 24.66 -0.56 12.89
C ILE A 498 24.24 -2.00 12.63
N PRO A 499 22.93 -2.34 12.66
CA PRO A 499 22.45 -3.67 12.31
C PRO A 499 22.94 -4.10 10.92
N LEU A 500 23.25 -5.39 10.72
CA LEU A 500 23.81 -5.89 9.46
C LEU A 500 22.97 -5.54 8.22
N PRO A 501 21.62 -5.70 8.20
CA PRO A 501 20.78 -5.27 7.09
C PRO A 501 20.90 -3.77 6.79
N VAL A 502 20.88 -2.94 7.83
CA VAL A 502 21.00 -1.48 7.71
C VAL A 502 22.37 -1.10 7.17
N PHE A 503 23.44 -1.76 7.64
CA PHE A 503 24.79 -1.54 7.15
C PHE A 503 24.89 -1.85 5.65
N LEU A 504 24.38 -3.00 5.21
CA LEU A 504 24.38 -3.40 3.79
C LEU A 504 23.62 -2.42 2.90
N GLU A 505 22.41 -2.00 3.32
CA GLU A 505 21.62 -1.01 2.59
C GLU A 505 22.34 0.36 2.51
N SER A 506 23.00 0.76 3.60
CA SER A 506 23.71 2.04 3.69
C SER A 506 24.86 2.16 2.68
N LEU A 507 25.43 1.01 2.24
CA LEU A 507 26.48 0.98 1.22
C LEU A 507 25.99 1.49 -0.13
N GLY A 508 24.70 1.40 -0.43
CA GLY A 508 24.20 1.91 -1.71
C GLY A 508 24.67 1.14 -2.93
N VAL A 509 24.82 -0.17 -2.78
CA VAL A 509 25.12 -1.10 -3.88
C VAL A 509 23.85 -1.30 -4.73
N ASP A 510 24.02 -1.39 -6.05
CA ASP A 510 22.91 -1.62 -6.97
C ASP A 510 22.23 -2.97 -6.65
N HIS A 511 20.91 -3.00 -6.73
CA HIS A 511 20.08 -4.12 -6.28
C HIS A 511 20.23 -4.55 -4.79
N LEU A 512 21.04 -3.88 -3.96
CA LEU A 512 21.14 -4.13 -2.51
C LEU A 512 20.28 -3.13 -1.72
N GLY A 513 18.98 -3.11 -2.02
CA GLY A 513 17.98 -2.36 -1.25
C GLY A 513 17.59 -3.07 0.05
N PRO A 514 16.71 -2.48 0.87
CA PRO A 514 16.33 -2.98 2.20
C PRO A 514 15.91 -4.47 2.20
N GLN A 515 15.07 -4.92 1.27
CA GLN A 515 14.69 -6.34 1.16
C GLN A 515 15.88 -7.25 1.01
N ASN A 516 16.73 -6.95 0.03
CA ASN A 516 17.83 -7.82 -0.34
C ASN A 516 18.88 -7.78 0.75
N ALA A 517 19.12 -6.62 1.36
CA ALA A 517 19.94 -6.49 2.55
C ALA A 517 19.42 -7.36 3.71
N GLN A 518 18.12 -7.34 3.99
CA GLN A 518 17.49 -8.15 5.04
C GLN A 518 17.56 -9.65 4.75
N LEU A 519 17.26 -10.05 3.51
CA LEU A 519 17.30 -11.45 3.07
C LEU A 519 18.73 -12.00 3.12
N ILE A 520 19.70 -11.24 2.61
CA ILE A 520 21.11 -11.63 2.60
C ILE A 520 21.68 -11.67 4.02
N ALA A 521 21.37 -10.67 4.84
CA ALA A 521 21.75 -10.67 6.25
C ALA A 521 21.15 -11.87 7.00
N GLY A 522 19.89 -12.20 6.77
CA GLY A 522 19.24 -13.36 7.41
C GLY A 522 19.86 -14.71 7.00
N GLU A 523 20.22 -14.87 5.72
CA GLU A 523 20.78 -16.13 5.21
C GLU A 523 22.29 -16.28 5.49
N LEU A 524 23.08 -15.22 5.34
CA LEU A 524 24.54 -15.25 5.48
C LEU A 524 25.04 -14.81 6.86
N ARG A 525 24.21 -14.09 7.62
CA ARG A 525 24.33 -13.75 9.04
C ARG A 525 25.53 -12.94 9.51
N SER A 526 26.59 -12.85 8.73
CA SER A 526 27.77 -12.06 9.08
C SER A 526 28.28 -11.27 7.89
N LEU A 527 28.80 -10.08 8.16
CA LEU A 527 29.45 -9.27 7.12
C LEU A 527 30.65 -10.01 6.52
N ALA A 528 31.36 -10.82 7.31
CA ALA A 528 32.46 -11.64 6.83
C ALA A 528 31.99 -12.65 5.76
N ALA A 529 30.92 -13.39 6.02
CA ALA A 529 30.36 -14.35 5.06
C ALA A 529 29.88 -13.65 3.78
N ILE A 530 29.25 -12.48 3.91
CA ILE A 530 28.77 -11.68 2.77
C ILE A 530 29.94 -11.20 1.90
N ARG A 531 31.04 -10.73 2.52
CA ARG A 531 32.23 -10.25 1.79
C ARG A 531 32.95 -11.36 1.01
N SER A 532 32.76 -12.62 1.38
CA SER A 532 33.36 -13.78 0.73
C SER A 532 32.36 -14.66 -0.01
N VAL A 533 31.10 -14.23 -0.15
CA VAL A 533 30.05 -15.07 -0.71
C VAL A 533 30.31 -15.35 -2.19
N GLN A 534 30.12 -16.60 -2.60
CA GLN A 534 30.14 -16.99 -4.01
C GLN A 534 28.76 -16.81 -4.63
N ARG A 535 28.72 -16.58 -5.94
CA ARG A 535 27.49 -16.35 -6.71
C ARG A 535 26.44 -17.42 -6.43
N GLU A 536 26.84 -18.69 -6.42
CA GLU A 536 25.96 -19.84 -6.25
C GLU A 536 25.24 -19.80 -4.90
N ARG A 537 25.98 -19.51 -3.82
CA ARG A 537 25.42 -19.40 -2.47
C ARG A 537 24.50 -18.18 -2.33
N LEU A 538 24.81 -17.08 -3.02
CA LEU A 538 23.95 -15.90 -3.00
C LEU A 538 22.64 -16.13 -3.78
N MET A 539 22.66 -16.94 -4.84
CA MET A 539 21.48 -17.34 -5.61
C MET A 539 20.55 -18.31 -4.87
N GLU A 540 21.01 -18.95 -3.79
CA GLU A 540 20.15 -19.76 -2.91
C GLU A 540 19.18 -18.88 -2.10
N VAL A 541 19.48 -17.59 -1.96
CA VAL A 541 18.56 -16.61 -1.34
C VAL A 541 17.35 -16.40 -2.25
N LYS A 542 16.16 -16.71 -1.73
CA LYS A 542 14.89 -16.59 -2.47
C LYS A 542 14.70 -15.17 -3.02
N GLY A 543 14.56 -15.06 -4.34
CA GLY A 543 14.35 -13.77 -5.03
C GLY A 543 15.62 -13.21 -5.69
N ILE A 544 16.80 -13.76 -5.37
CA ILE A 544 18.06 -13.37 -5.99
C ILE A 544 18.34 -14.25 -7.21
N LYS A 545 18.46 -13.61 -8.38
CA LYS A 545 18.84 -14.25 -9.65
C LYS A 545 20.26 -13.86 -10.03
N GLU A 546 20.84 -14.55 -11.00
CA GLU A 546 22.23 -14.37 -11.46
C GLU A 546 22.63 -12.90 -11.64
N ALA A 547 21.86 -12.11 -12.41
CA ALA A 547 22.19 -10.70 -12.65
C ALA A 547 22.16 -9.82 -11.38
N ILE A 548 21.32 -10.16 -10.40
CA ILE A 548 21.25 -9.46 -9.10
C ILE A 548 22.42 -9.89 -8.23
N ALA A 549 22.74 -11.19 -8.21
CA ALA A 549 23.85 -11.73 -7.45
C ALA A 549 25.18 -11.10 -7.90
N ASP A 550 25.40 -11.01 -9.21
CA ASP A 550 26.60 -10.38 -9.79
C ASP A 550 26.70 -8.90 -9.42
N ALA A 551 25.63 -8.14 -9.59
CA ALA A 551 25.63 -6.71 -9.24
C ALA A 551 25.94 -6.46 -7.75
N ILE A 552 25.45 -7.33 -6.86
CA ILE A 552 25.70 -7.23 -5.43
C ILE A 552 27.16 -7.59 -5.10
N ILE A 553 27.68 -8.70 -5.64
CA ILE A 553 29.06 -9.13 -5.41
C ILE A 553 30.04 -8.07 -5.92
N ASP A 554 29.85 -7.61 -7.16
CA ASP A 554 30.69 -6.59 -7.78
C ASP A 554 30.61 -5.25 -7.01
N GLY A 555 29.41 -4.86 -6.57
CA GLY A 555 29.22 -3.62 -5.82
C GLY A 555 29.84 -3.65 -4.43
N ILE A 556 29.74 -4.78 -3.71
CA ILE A 556 30.41 -4.97 -2.42
C ILE A 556 31.93 -4.97 -2.60
N ALA A 557 32.43 -5.64 -3.64
CA ALA A 557 33.86 -5.66 -3.98
C ALA A 557 34.39 -4.25 -4.30
N ALA A 558 33.65 -3.47 -5.11
CA ALA A 558 33.98 -2.10 -5.46
C ALA A 558 34.03 -1.16 -4.23
N ARG A 559 33.27 -1.46 -3.19
CA ARG A 559 33.20 -0.67 -1.94
C ARG A 559 34.08 -1.17 -0.82
N ARG A 560 34.96 -2.14 -1.08
CA ARG A 560 35.82 -2.77 -0.04
C ARG A 560 36.57 -1.76 0.84
N ALA A 561 37.20 -0.75 0.23
CA ALA A 561 37.95 0.27 0.97
C ALA A 561 37.04 1.11 1.88
N MET A 562 35.83 1.48 1.41
CA MET A 562 34.85 2.22 2.20
C MET A 562 34.33 1.38 3.37
N ILE A 563 34.04 0.10 3.14
CA ILE A 563 33.62 -0.84 4.19
C ILE A 563 34.71 -0.96 5.25
N ASP A 564 35.97 -1.16 4.83
CA ASP A 564 37.10 -1.29 5.76
C ASP A 564 37.35 -0.01 6.58
N GLU A 565 37.12 1.17 6.00
CA GLU A 565 37.17 2.44 6.74
C GLU A 565 36.01 2.59 7.74
N LEU A 566 34.78 2.25 7.33
CA LEU A 566 33.61 2.31 8.21
C LEU A 566 33.77 1.40 9.42
N LEU A 567 34.26 0.17 9.24
CA LEU A 567 34.45 -0.80 10.31
C LEU A 567 35.50 -0.37 11.37
N LYS A 568 36.28 0.68 11.13
CA LYS A 568 37.12 1.30 12.16
C LYS A 568 36.33 2.17 13.13
N GLU A 569 35.18 2.68 12.69
CA GLU A 569 34.37 3.67 13.41
C GLU A 569 33.09 3.07 14.01
N VAL A 570 32.57 2.00 13.39
CA VAL A 570 31.29 1.35 13.74
C VAL A 570 31.43 -0.14 13.97
N THR A 571 30.52 -0.68 14.77
CA THR A 571 30.36 -2.12 14.99
C THR A 571 29.14 -2.63 14.22
N VAL A 572 29.30 -3.72 13.48
CA VAL A 572 28.20 -4.41 12.78
C VAL A 572 28.04 -5.79 13.42
N PRO A 573 27.02 -6.00 14.27
CA PRO A 573 26.81 -7.29 14.91
C PRO A 573 26.33 -8.32 13.88
N ASP A 574 26.74 -9.58 14.08
CA ASP A 574 26.21 -10.70 13.32
C ASP A 574 24.74 -10.94 13.68
N GLU A 575 23.95 -11.42 12.71
CA GLU A 575 22.58 -11.84 12.94
C GLU A 575 22.54 -13.10 13.80
N ALA A 576 21.68 -13.10 14.81
CA ALA A 576 21.46 -14.27 15.65
C ALA A 576 20.96 -15.45 14.80
N ALA A 577 21.44 -16.65 15.11
CA ALA A 577 20.82 -17.85 14.55
C ALA A 577 19.33 -17.89 14.95
N PRO A 578 18.43 -18.37 14.06
CA PRO A 578 17.07 -18.66 14.48
C PRO A 578 17.14 -19.56 15.71
N VAL A 579 16.40 -19.19 16.76
CA VAL A 579 16.33 -19.98 17.98
C VAL A 579 15.78 -21.35 17.58
N ALA A 580 16.67 -22.34 17.48
CA ALA A 580 16.25 -23.72 17.49
C ALA A 580 15.42 -23.91 18.77
N PRO A 581 14.22 -24.52 18.71
CA PRO A 581 13.45 -24.77 19.93
C PRO A 581 14.37 -25.49 20.91
N ALA A 582 14.49 -24.91 22.11
CA ALA A 582 15.46 -25.34 23.11
C ALA A 582 15.36 -26.85 23.33
N GLU A 583 16.45 -27.56 23.02
CA GLU A 583 16.65 -28.94 23.47
C GLU A 583 16.60 -28.92 25.01
N GLY A 584 15.50 -29.40 25.60
CA GLY A 584 15.41 -29.48 27.06
C GLY A 584 14.00 -29.44 27.68
N THR A 585 12.96 -29.04 26.95
CA THR A 585 11.58 -29.26 27.43
C THR A 585 11.13 -30.67 27.07
N ALA A 586 10.69 -31.43 28.07
CA ALA A 586 10.18 -32.79 27.88
C ALA A 586 9.21 -32.87 26.69
N PRO A 587 9.27 -33.92 25.85
CA PRO A 587 8.43 -34.02 24.67
C PRO A 587 6.96 -33.92 25.10
N GLY A 588 6.28 -32.89 24.62
CA GLY A 588 4.85 -32.75 24.79
C GLY A 588 4.12 -33.97 24.22
N PRO A 589 2.88 -34.24 24.64
CA PRO A 589 2.13 -35.43 24.26
C PRO A 589 1.92 -35.62 22.74
N LEU A 590 2.13 -34.56 21.93
CA LEU A 590 2.05 -34.61 20.47
C LEU A 590 3.42 -34.53 19.76
N ALA A 591 4.52 -34.67 20.50
CA ALA A 591 5.87 -34.64 19.95
C ALA A 591 6.08 -35.71 18.86
N GLY A 592 6.65 -35.30 17.72
CA GLY A 592 6.89 -36.16 16.57
C GLY A 592 5.65 -36.44 15.71
N ARG A 593 4.48 -35.87 16.03
CA ARG A 593 3.28 -35.94 15.19
C ARG A 593 3.07 -34.63 14.43
N SER A 594 2.75 -34.75 13.14
CA SER A 594 2.44 -33.61 12.27
C SER A 594 0.96 -33.56 11.88
N PHE A 595 0.38 -32.37 11.92
CA PHE A 595 -1.06 -32.13 11.72
C PHE A 595 -1.32 -31.14 10.60
N VAL A 596 -2.19 -31.51 9.66
CA VAL A 596 -2.69 -30.63 8.61
C VAL A 596 -4.20 -30.51 8.73
N PHE A 597 -4.71 -29.28 8.66
CA PHE A 597 -6.13 -28.99 8.75
C PHE A 597 -6.72 -28.69 7.36
N THR A 598 -7.88 -29.26 7.06
CA THR A 598 -8.63 -29.04 5.83
C THR A 598 -10.13 -28.92 6.12
N GLY A 599 -10.86 -28.19 5.28
CA GLY A 599 -12.26 -27.81 5.55
C GLY A 599 -12.36 -26.60 6.49
N THR A 600 -13.61 -26.28 6.84
CA THR A 600 -13.94 -25.26 7.84
C THR A 600 -14.13 -25.96 9.18
N LEU A 601 -13.35 -25.56 10.18
CA LEU A 601 -13.48 -26.02 11.55
C LEU A 601 -14.60 -25.18 12.21
N GLU A 602 -15.61 -25.83 12.80
CA GLU A 602 -16.79 -25.21 13.39
C GLU A 602 -16.54 -24.69 14.81
N ALA A 603 -15.65 -25.33 15.56
CA ALA A 603 -15.41 -25.06 16.98
C ALA A 603 -14.12 -24.27 17.25
N LEU A 604 -13.13 -24.34 16.36
CA LEU A 604 -11.90 -23.54 16.45
C LEU A 604 -11.54 -22.93 15.10
N ASP A 605 -10.97 -21.72 15.11
CA ASP A 605 -10.27 -21.26 13.91
C ASP A 605 -8.99 -22.10 13.67
N ARG A 606 -8.55 -22.18 12.41
CA ARG A 606 -7.39 -23.00 12.02
C ARG A 606 -6.11 -22.58 12.73
N LYS A 607 -5.94 -21.28 13.03
CA LYS A 607 -4.74 -20.74 13.69
C LYS A 607 -4.72 -21.12 15.17
N ALA A 608 -5.87 -21.12 15.83
CA ALA A 608 -6.05 -21.60 17.19
C ALA A 608 -5.79 -23.10 17.29
N ALA A 609 -6.31 -23.90 16.36
CA ALA A 609 -6.04 -25.34 16.28
C ALA A 609 -4.53 -25.63 16.08
N GLN A 610 -3.86 -24.89 15.20
CA GLN A 610 -2.41 -24.99 15.00
C GLN A 610 -1.63 -24.62 16.26
N LYS A 611 -2.02 -23.54 16.94
CA LYS A 611 -1.37 -23.10 18.18
C LYS A 611 -1.49 -24.13 19.30
N ARG A 612 -2.64 -24.81 19.42
CA ARG A 612 -2.82 -25.90 20.40
C ARG A 612 -1.92 -27.10 20.10
N VAL A 613 -1.83 -27.52 18.84
CA VAL A 613 -0.91 -28.60 18.43
C VAL A 613 0.54 -28.25 18.76
N GLN A 614 0.96 -27.03 18.43
CA GLN A 614 2.31 -26.54 18.71
C GLN A 614 2.60 -26.44 20.22
N ALA A 615 1.62 -25.99 21.01
CA ALA A 615 1.75 -25.92 22.47
C ALA A 615 1.92 -27.30 23.12
N LEU A 616 1.39 -28.36 22.48
CA LEU A 616 1.55 -29.75 22.90
C LEU A 616 2.74 -30.46 22.25
N GLY A 617 3.61 -29.72 21.54
CA GLY A 617 4.85 -30.22 20.94
C GLY A 617 4.73 -30.84 19.55
N GLY A 618 3.56 -30.75 18.91
CA GLY A 618 3.33 -31.25 17.55
C GLY A 618 3.68 -30.25 16.45
N GLU A 619 3.83 -30.74 15.22
CA GLU A 619 4.18 -29.93 14.06
C GLU A 619 2.94 -29.60 13.21
N THR A 620 2.90 -28.43 12.57
CA THR A 620 1.78 -28.02 11.71
C THR A 620 2.27 -27.56 10.33
N PRO A 621 2.69 -28.48 9.45
CA PRO A 621 3.17 -28.14 8.12
C PRO A 621 2.05 -27.52 7.27
N SER A 622 2.42 -26.67 6.31
CA SER A 622 1.47 -25.97 5.43
C SER A 622 0.81 -26.88 4.38
N GLY A 623 1.37 -28.08 4.14
CA GLY A 623 0.93 -29.01 3.11
C GLY A 623 1.02 -30.49 3.51
N VAL A 624 0.38 -31.34 2.70
CA VAL A 624 0.37 -32.80 2.87
C VAL A 624 1.59 -33.42 2.18
N SER A 625 2.36 -34.21 2.95
CA SER A 625 3.51 -35.02 2.52
C SER A 625 3.38 -36.47 3.01
N LYS A 626 4.29 -37.37 2.60
CA LYS A 626 4.34 -38.77 3.08
C LYS A 626 4.66 -38.90 4.57
N GLY A 627 5.26 -37.87 5.19
CA GLY A 627 5.56 -37.83 6.63
C GLY A 627 4.45 -37.22 7.48
N LEU A 628 3.29 -36.92 6.89
CA LEU A 628 2.15 -36.37 7.64
C LEU A 628 1.58 -37.43 8.59
N SER A 629 1.39 -37.10 9.86
CA SER A 629 0.78 -38.04 10.81
C SER A 629 -0.74 -37.99 10.79
N VAL A 630 -1.33 -36.80 10.75
CA VAL A 630 -2.78 -36.60 10.89
C VAL A 630 -3.31 -35.52 9.95
N LEU A 631 -4.39 -35.83 9.23
CA LEU A 631 -5.24 -34.87 8.54
C LEU A 631 -6.54 -34.66 9.33
N VAL A 632 -6.76 -33.46 9.84
CA VAL A 632 -8.00 -33.07 10.50
C VAL A 632 -8.95 -32.47 9.47
N VAL A 633 -10.14 -33.05 9.36
CA VAL A 633 -11.18 -32.65 8.41
C VAL A 633 -12.33 -31.97 9.15
N GLY A 634 -12.50 -30.68 8.91
CA GLY A 634 -13.65 -29.91 9.38
C GLY A 634 -14.88 -30.08 8.46
N ALA A 635 -16.01 -29.50 8.88
CA ALA A 635 -17.25 -29.52 8.11
C ALA A 635 -17.04 -28.94 6.68
N GLY A 636 -17.56 -29.65 5.68
CA GLY A 636 -17.45 -29.30 4.27
C GLY A 636 -18.73 -29.60 3.50
N LYS A 637 -18.97 -28.90 2.38
CA LYS A 637 -20.17 -29.00 1.52
C LYS A 637 -20.23 -30.33 0.72
N GLY A 638 -20.14 -31.48 1.38
CA GLY A 638 -20.32 -32.83 0.82
C GLY A 638 -19.23 -33.34 -0.12
N ALA A 639 -18.34 -32.49 -0.66
CA ALA A 639 -17.24 -32.90 -1.52
C ALA A 639 -15.90 -33.00 -0.77
N LYS A 640 -15.17 -34.11 -0.95
CA LYS A 640 -13.82 -34.32 -0.37
C LYS A 640 -12.84 -33.24 -0.81
N SER A 641 -12.08 -32.67 0.12
CA SER A 641 -11.11 -31.61 -0.17
C SER A 641 -9.94 -32.12 -1.03
N SER A 642 -9.24 -31.23 -1.73
CA SER A 642 -8.03 -31.59 -2.50
C SER A 642 -6.93 -32.21 -1.62
N LYS A 643 -6.83 -31.78 -0.35
CA LYS A 643 -5.91 -32.34 0.64
C LYS A 643 -6.36 -33.72 1.13
N GLN A 644 -7.67 -33.94 1.29
CA GLN A 644 -8.24 -35.24 1.65
C GLN A 644 -8.03 -36.27 0.54
N LYS A 645 -8.32 -35.91 -0.72
CA LYS A 645 -8.01 -36.77 -1.88
C LYS A 645 -6.53 -37.13 -1.96
N LYS A 646 -5.65 -36.15 -1.72
CA LYS A 646 -4.19 -36.36 -1.71
C LYS A 646 -3.75 -37.31 -0.58
N VAL A 647 -4.34 -37.22 0.61
CA VAL A 647 -4.06 -38.16 1.71
C VAL A 647 -4.56 -39.56 1.37
N GLU A 648 -5.77 -39.70 0.81
CA GLU A 648 -6.31 -41.00 0.40
C GLU A 648 -5.40 -41.71 -0.61
N THR A 649 -4.90 -41.00 -1.63
CA THR A 649 -3.91 -41.53 -2.58
C THR A 649 -2.60 -41.94 -1.88
N LEU A 650 -2.10 -41.13 -0.95
CA LEU A 650 -0.86 -41.46 -0.22
C LEU A 650 -1.02 -42.67 0.70
N VAL A 651 -2.21 -42.87 1.28
CA VAL A 651 -2.54 -44.06 2.09
C VAL A 651 -2.62 -45.30 1.22
N GLU A 652 -3.20 -45.21 0.01
CA GLU A 652 -3.17 -46.29 -1.00
C GLU A 652 -1.74 -46.64 -1.43
N GLU A 653 -0.83 -45.66 -1.46
CA GLU A 653 0.61 -45.83 -1.71
C GLU A 653 1.40 -46.34 -0.48
N GLY A 654 0.73 -46.65 0.63
CA GLY A 654 1.34 -47.23 1.83
C GLY A 654 1.76 -46.23 2.92
N ALA A 655 1.37 -44.97 2.85
CA ALA A 655 1.61 -44.00 3.92
C ALA A 655 0.67 -44.23 5.12
N THR A 656 1.18 -44.06 6.34
CA THR A 656 0.40 -44.20 7.59
C THR A 656 -0.12 -42.83 8.04
N ILE A 657 -1.13 -42.31 7.36
CA ILE A 657 -1.74 -41.00 7.66
C ILE A 657 -3.15 -41.22 8.24
N GLU A 658 -3.39 -40.72 9.45
CA GLU A 658 -4.70 -40.78 10.10
C GLU A 658 -5.60 -39.64 9.58
N ILE A 659 -6.85 -39.95 9.21
CA ILE A 659 -7.87 -38.94 8.88
C ILE A 659 -8.85 -38.88 10.06
N MET A 660 -8.96 -37.72 10.71
CA MET A 660 -9.85 -37.55 11.87
C MET A 660 -10.79 -36.35 11.71
N SER A 661 -11.93 -36.42 12.38
CA SER A 661 -12.87 -35.29 12.42
C SER A 661 -12.37 -34.19 13.36
N GLU A 662 -12.93 -33.00 13.25
CA GLU A 662 -12.68 -31.91 14.21
C GLU A 662 -13.05 -32.30 15.65
N GLN A 663 -14.14 -33.06 15.85
CA GLN A 663 -14.55 -33.50 17.18
C GLN A 663 -13.53 -34.45 17.81
N ASP A 664 -13.00 -35.39 17.01
CA ASP A 664 -11.96 -36.32 17.47
C ASP A 664 -10.64 -35.59 17.77
N PHE A 665 -10.30 -34.59 16.95
CA PHE A 665 -9.14 -33.73 17.19
C PHE A 665 -9.25 -32.97 18.51
N LEU A 666 -10.42 -32.38 18.81
CA LEU A 666 -10.66 -31.68 20.06
C LEU A 666 -10.55 -32.62 21.27
N ALA A 667 -11.16 -33.80 21.19
CA ALA A 667 -11.07 -34.80 22.26
C ALA A 667 -9.61 -35.24 22.51
N MET A 668 -8.82 -35.42 21.44
CA MET A 668 -7.40 -35.77 21.55
C MET A 668 -6.59 -34.66 22.23
N VAL A 669 -6.80 -33.41 21.83
CA VAL A 669 -6.10 -32.24 22.39
C VAL A 669 -6.48 -32.02 23.85
N GLU A 670 -7.76 -32.12 24.21
CA GLU A 670 -8.23 -31.97 25.59
C GLU A 670 -7.70 -33.08 26.51
N ALA A 671 -7.61 -34.32 26.02
CA ALA A 671 -7.00 -35.42 26.77
C ALA A 671 -5.49 -35.20 26.99
N ALA A 672 -4.80 -34.69 25.96
CA ALA A 672 -3.38 -34.35 26.02
C ALA A 672 -3.11 -33.18 26.99
N GLU A 673 -3.97 -32.17 27.02
CA GLU A 673 -3.93 -31.03 27.95
C GLU A 673 -4.22 -31.43 29.40
N LYS A 674 -5.15 -32.37 29.64
CA LYS A 674 -5.42 -32.91 30.99
C LYS A 674 -4.25 -33.76 31.50
N GLY A 675 -3.64 -34.56 30.61
CA GLY A 675 -2.49 -35.40 30.95
C GLY A 675 -1.19 -34.63 31.25
N THR A 676 -1.03 -33.40 30.73
CA THR A 676 0.08 -32.50 31.10
C THR A 676 -0.19 -31.77 32.41
N ALA A 677 -1.45 -31.48 32.75
CA ALA A 677 -1.84 -30.88 34.03
C ALA A 677 -1.63 -31.83 35.23
N GLU A 678 -1.93 -33.12 35.09
CA GLU A 678 -1.74 -34.12 36.17
C GLU A 678 -0.27 -34.51 36.41
N LYS A 679 0.61 -34.33 35.42
CA LYS A 679 2.07 -34.55 35.56
C LYS A 679 2.83 -33.34 36.12
N GLY A 680 2.14 -32.20 36.26
CA GLY A 680 2.69 -30.93 36.75
C GLY A 680 2.43 -30.66 38.25
N THR A 681 1.80 -31.60 38.95
CA THR A 681 1.68 -31.69 40.42
C THR A 681 2.46 -32.88 40.93
#